data_AF-A0A8T5ANH4-F1
#
_entry.id   AF-A0A8T5ANH4-F1
#
_cell.length_a   1.000
_cell.length_b   1.000
_cell.length_c   1.000
_cell.angle_alpha   90.00
_cell.angle_beta   90.00
_cell.angle_gamma   90.00
#
_symmetry.space_group_name_H-M   'P 1'
#
loop_
_entity.id
_entity.type
_entity.pdbx_description
1 polymer ?
#
loop_
_entity_poly.entity_id
_entity_poly.type
_entity_poly.pdbx_seq_one_letter_code
_entity_poly.pdbx_strand_id
1 'polypeptide(L)'
;MGKTEGRHIITLFPKPIQRAIKERGFSILTEPQVKAIPLILEGKNVLLIAPTGTGKTEAAFLPVLSLFLQMPERPLGVKILYITPLRALNRDLLERLEWWCKKLDVKVAIRHGDTEISERSKQARSPPDMLITTPETLQAILPGRVMRRHLRAVRWVIVDEIHELAGDKRGSQLSLALERLRWITLRDFQVVGLSATIGTPEKVAQYLVGSNRQCTIVKVPVARYMQLKILFPQPTTKDIDLAAKLYTHPEVAARLSVMRDLIENHASVLLFTNTRAIAEVLASRFKVWDVDFPVSIHHGSLAKPARITAERGLKQGELKGLVCTSSLELGIDIGRVDLCIQYNSPRQVTRLLQRVGRSGHRVGRIAKGAIITMDSDDTLEAMVISRRALQEDLEPVLVPDKPLDALTHQIVGLLTQKKRWHFSEVLDLFTQAYPYRDLTEEDLIKVLTYMHTRYPRLAWVSFDDKVILRPQRIKELYKYYFENLSMIPDEKQYLVVDQTSDTPIGVLDEAFVAEYGEPGTKFIVRGSAWKIIHVYGDHIYVKPADDPTGAIPSWVGEEIPVPYEVALEVGEIRRYTEDQLKNGKKPEEVVLNLSAKYPADKEVIFRAIIETVDQVRKGYPLPTDKRITLEDWEDYVVIQASFGSLVNRTLARLIGHILSEKTGYTIGVQQDPYRIVIQTFGTSKSEDVRQILLDLPNTDVENIAVQATTKTGLFKRRMVHVARKFGALSKWVDFSNISLRQLMKSFEGTAIYDEAIKETLQSDMDIEHTVEVLNKIRSGEIEVVCLKTMSEATPIARVGIERISRKTDLIPPEKMKRILIESARARILNEVRTFVCTNCWEFIEMLRMRDLPSKLKCPKCGSDEIGVLEETEEVIRKLCEKKGKNLSEREKEIQEKAIETAQLISKYGRTAAMVLAGHRIRPSDAEIVLLEEHKLTDNLFELIVEAERKALKRRFW
;
A
#
# COMPACT_ATOMS: atom_id res chain seq x y z
N MET A 1 3.58 -41.48 4.75
CA MET A 1 4.93 -41.09 5.21
C MET A 1 4.93 -39.90 6.19
N GLY A 2 4.29 -38.76 5.90
CA GLY A 2 4.41 -37.56 6.77
C GLY A 2 3.86 -37.62 8.21
N LYS A 3 2.92 -38.52 8.55
CA LYS A 3 2.36 -38.60 9.94
C LYS A 3 3.35 -39.20 10.95
N THR A 4 4.24 -40.11 10.53
CA THR A 4 5.27 -40.72 11.36
C THR A 4 6.47 -39.78 11.56
N GLU A 5 6.89 -39.07 10.50
CA GLU A 5 7.97 -38.08 10.56
C GLU A 5 7.65 -36.90 11.48
N GLY A 6 6.43 -36.35 11.41
CA GLY A 6 6.03 -35.22 12.27
C GLY A 6 6.06 -35.54 13.77
N ARG A 7 5.79 -36.79 14.16
CA ARG A 7 5.92 -37.24 15.57
C ARG A 7 7.37 -37.40 16.00
N HIS A 8 8.24 -37.86 15.10
CA HIS A 8 9.68 -37.99 15.33
C HIS A 8 10.38 -36.62 15.48
N ILE A 9 9.91 -35.58 14.80
CA ILE A 9 10.50 -34.24 14.96
C ILE A 9 10.18 -33.62 16.31
N ILE A 10 8.99 -33.88 16.88
CA ILE A 10 8.64 -33.39 18.22
C ILE A 10 9.64 -33.93 19.26
N THR A 11 10.15 -35.15 19.09
CA THR A 11 11.12 -35.73 20.03
C THR A 11 12.50 -35.08 19.97
N LEU A 12 12.80 -34.27 18.93
CA LEU A 12 14.03 -33.47 18.86
C LEU A 12 14.03 -32.29 19.85
N PHE A 13 12.85 -31.87 20.32
CA PHE A 13 12.73 -30.78 21.29
C PHE A 13 13.01 -31.25 22.72
N PRO A 14 13.48 -30.36 23.61
CA PRO A 14 13.59 -30.66 25.03
C PRO A 14 12.20 -30.87 25.66
N LYS A 15 12.13 -31.67 26.74
CA LYS A 15 10.86 -32.06 27.41
C LYS A 15 9.90 -30.89 27.71
N PRO A 16 10.35 -29.69 28.16
CA PRO A 16 9.44 -28.56 28.38
C PRO A 16 8.70 -28.12 27.12
N ILE A 17 9.38 -28.05 25.97
CA ILE A 17 8.76 -27.68 24.69
C ILE A 17 7.79 -28.77 24.23
N GLN A 18 8.16 -30.05 24.35
CA GLN A 18 7.26 -31.15 24.01
C GLN A 18 5.94 -31.09 24.80
N ARG A 19 6.03 -30.80 26.11
CA ARG A 19 4.84 -30.62 26.97
C ARG A 19 4.00 -29.42 26.54
N ALA A 20 4.64 -28.29 26.25
CA ALA A 20 3.94 -27.09 25.78
C ALA A 20 3.24 -27.32 24.43
N ILE A 21 3.87 -28.02 23.48
CA ILE A 21 3.26 -28.40 22.19
C ILE A 21 1.98 -29.21 22.42
N LYS A 22 2.05 -30.20 23.32
CA LYS A 22 0.88 -31.03 23.68
C LYS A 22 -0.23 -30.21 24.35
N GLU A 23 0.12 -29.33 25.30
CA GLU A 23 -0.84 -28.47 26.00
C GLU A 23 -1.53 -27.48 25.05
N ARG A 24 -0.81 -26.95 24.07
CA ARG A 24 -1.36 -26.04 23.04
C ARG A 24 -2.24 -26.75 22.01
N GLY A 25 -2.35 -28.08 22.08
CA GLY A 25 -3.21 -28.89 21.22
C GLY A 25 -2.59 -29.31 19.88
N PHE A 26 -1.28 -29.14 19.69
CA PHE A 26 -0.60 -29.58 18.48
C PHE A 26 -0.36 -31.09 18.53
N SER A 27 -1.17 -31.86 17.79
CA SER A 27 -1.07 -33.31 17.71
C SER A 27 -0.09 -33.80 16.64
N ILE A 28 0.09 -33.00 15.56
CA ILE A 28 0.99 -33.28 14.42
C ILE A 28 1.55 -31.94 13.92
N LEU A 29 2.83 -31.90 13.56
CA LEU A 29 3.46 -30.74 12.94
C LEU A 29 3.04 -30.59 11.47
N THR A 30 2.92 -29.36 10.99
CA THR A 30 2.60 -29.06 9.59
C THR A 30 3.79 -29.32 8.66
N GLU A 31 3.56 -29.46 7.35
CA GLU A 31 4.66 -29.69 6.39
C GLU A 31 5.77 -28.62 6.46
N PRO A 32 5.48 -27.30 6.55
CA PRO A 32 6.52 -26.29 6.78
C PRO A 32 7.33 -26.52 8.05
N GLN A 33 6.67 -26.92 9.14
CA GLN A 33 7.33 -27.21 10.42
C GLN A 33 8.23 -28.44 10.31
N VAL A 34 7.75 -29.52 9.69
CA VAL A 34 8.51 -30.75 9.47
C VAL A 34 9.79 -30.48 8.66
N LYS A 35 9.71 -29.65 7.62
CA LYS A 35 10.86 -29.34 6.77
C LYS A 35 11.83 -28.34 7.40
N ALA A 36 11.35 -27.31 8.11
CA ALA A 36 12.20 -26.23 8.61
C ALA A 36 12.85 -26.53 9.98
N ILE A 37 12.13 -27.18 10.91
CA ILE A 37 12.58 -27.35 12.30
C ILE A 37 13.96 -28.03 12.40
N PRO A 38 14.22 -29.17 11.75
CA PRO A 38 15.52 -29.85 11.85
C PRO A 38 16.68 -28.97 11.40
N LEU A 39 16.53 -28.27 10.27
CA LEU A 39 17.55 -27.38 9.71
C LEU A 39 17.88 -26.21 10.65
N ILE A 40 16.86 -25.65 11.31
CA ILE A 40 17.07 -24.56 12.27
C ILE A 40 17.76 -25.09 13.53
N LEU A 41 17.40 -26.28 14.02
CA LEU A 41 18.07 -26.92 15.16
C LEU A 41 19.55 -27.24 14.88
N GLU A 42 19.93 -27.51 13.63
CA GLU A 42 21.33 -27.67 13.19
C GLU A 42 22.12 -26.34 13.17
N GLY A 43 21.47 -25.20 13.39
CA GLY A 43 22.10 -23.88 13.35
C GLY A 43 22.21 -23.26 11.95
N LYS A 44 21.58 -23.85 10.93
CA LYS A 44 21.60 -23.31 9.56
C LYS A 44 20.75 -22.03 9.46
N ASN A 45 21.17 -21.09 8.61
CA ASN A 45 20.27 -20.02 8.18
C ASN A 45 19.21 -20.60 7.26
N VAL A 46 17.95 -20.20 7.43
CA VAL A 46 16.81 -20.76 6.69
C VAL A 46 15.92 -19.65 6.15
N LEU A 47 15.58 -19.73 4.87
CA LEU A 47 14.48 -18.96 4.28
C LEU A 47 13.29 -19.90 4.09
N LEU A 48 12.26 -19.74 4.93
CA LEU A 48 11.02 -20.52 4.85
C LEU A 48 9.97 -19.78 4.02
N ILE A 49 9.64 -20.35 2.86
CA ILE A 49 8.58 -19.89 1.97
C ILE A 49 7.43 -20.88 2.10
N ALA A 50 6.34 -20.45 2.73
CA ALA A 50 5.17 -21.30 2.94
C ALA A 50 3.87 -20.49 3.02
N PRO A 51 2.72 -21.14 2.77
CA PRO A 51 1.43 -20.45 2.76
C PRO A 51 1.11 -19.85 4.12
N THR A 52 0.30 -18.80 4.14
CA THR A 52 -0.24 -18.24 5.37
C THR A 52 -1.19 -19.23 6.05
N GLY A 53 -1.35 -19.16 7.37
CA GLY A 53 -2.16 -20.12 8.13
C GLY A 53 -1.56 -21.53 8.29
N THR A 54 -0.34 -21.81 7.81
CA THR A 54 0.31 -23.14 7.91
C THR A 54 1.29 -23.30 9.07
N GLY A 55 1.38 -22.31 9.97
CA GLY A 55 2.25 -22.38 11.16
C GLY A 55 3.72 -21.99 10.91
N LYS A 56 3.99 -21.12 9.92
CA LYS A 56 5.32 -20.55 9.63
C LYS A 56 6.01 -19.96 10.86
N THR A 57 5.26 -19.19 11.66
CA THR A 57 5.77 -18.55 12.87
C THR A 57 6.34 -19.59 13.83
N GLU A 58 5.59 -20.65 14.17
CA GLU A 58 6.07 -21.72 15.04
C GLU A 58 7.20 -22.54 14.41
N ALA A 59 7.21 -22.69 13.08
CA ALA A 59 8.29 -23.39 12.36
C ALA A 59 9.65 -22.72 12.56
N ALA A 60 9.70 -21.38 12.67
CA ALA A 60 10.91 -20.64 12.99
C ALA A 60 11.15 -20.45 14.49
N PHE A 61 10.08 -20.12 15.23
CA PHE A 61 10.17 -19.72 16.63
C PHE A 61 10.48 -20.88 17.59
N LEU A 62 9.82 -22.03 17.45
CA LEU A 62 10.03 -23.18 18.35
C LEU A 62 11.46 -23.74 18.34
N PRO A 63 12.13 -23.94 17.18
CA PRO A 63 13.52 -24.38 17.18
C PRO A 63 14.48 -23.33 17.75
N VAL A 64 14.24 -22.03 17.51
CA VAL A 64 15.03 -20.97 18.17
C VAL A 64 14.86 -20.99 19.68
N LEU A 65 13.63 -21.18 20.19
CA LEU A 65 13.41 -21.35 21.63
C LEU A 65 14.11 -22.61 22.19
N SER A 66 14.11 -23.70 21.43
CA SER A 66 14.81 -24.93 21.79
C SER A 66 16.30 -24.67 22.01
N LEU A 67 16.94 -23.98 21.07
CA LEU A 67 18.35 -23.61 21.15
C LEU A 67 18.61 -22.65 22.31
N PHE A 68 17.72 -21.67 22.52
CA PHE A 68 17.81 -20.74 23.66
C PHE A 68 17.75 -21.46 25.02
N LEU A 69 16.80 -22.39 25.19
CA LEU A 69 16.63 -23.12 26.45
C LEU A 69 17.82 -24.01 26.79
N GLN A 70 18.49 -24.52 25.76
CA GLN A 70 19.67 -25.39 25.85
C GLN A 70 20.99 -24.62 25.98
N MET A 71 20.97 -23.28 25.99
CA MET A 71 22.17 -22.49 26.23
C MET A 71 22.74 -22.80 27.63
N PRO A 72 24.03 -23.17 27.74
CA PRO A 72 24.66 -23.47 29.03
C PRO A 72 24.77 -22.22 29.90
N GLU A 73 25.06 -21.06 29.29
CA GLU A 73 25.10 -19.76 29.95
C GLU A 73 24.11 -18.80 29.28
N ARG A 74 23.37 -18.06 30.11
CA ARG A 74 22.40 -17.05 29.66
C ARG A 74 22.91 -15.65 30.02
N PRO A 75 23.78 -15.03 29.20
CA PRO A 75 24.30 -13.70 29.49
C PRO A 75 23.16 -12.68 29.57
N LEU A 76 23.32 -11.63 30.37
CA LEU A 76 22.34 -10.53 30.38
C LEU A 76 22.28 -9.85 29.00
N GLY A 77 21.08 -9.57 28.50
CA GLY A 77 20.86 -8.93 27.22
C GLY A 77 19.79 -9.62 26.37
N VAL A 78 19.67 -9.16 25.12
CA VAL A 78 18.73 -9.70 24.12
C VAL A 78 19.42 -10.81 23.33
N LYS A 79 18.84 -12.02 23.30
CA LYS A 79 19.41 -13.19 22.61
C LYS A 79 18.70 -13.44 21.27
N ILE A 80 17.40 -13.18 21.25
CA ILE A 80 16.54 -13.40 20.08
C ILE A 80 16.01 -12.04 19.64
N LEU A 81 16.25 -11.70 18.38
CA LEU A 81 15.69 -10.51 17.74
C LEU A 81 14.65 -10.97 16.72
N TYR A 82 13.41 -10.52 16.88
CA TYR A 82 12.33 -10.79 15.92
C TYR A 82 11.98 -9.48 15.21
N ILE A 83 12.15 -9.44 13.90
CA ILE A 83 11.96 -8.25 13.06
C ILE A 83 10.71 -8.44 12.21
N THR A 84 9.77 -7.50 12.31
CA THR A 84 8.56 -7.45 11.47
C THR A 84 8.59 -6.19 10.59
N PRO A 85 8.00 -6.21 9.38
CA PRO A 85 7.99 -5.04 8.51
C PRO A 85 7.01 -3.97 9.00
N LEU A 86 5.95 -4.32 9.74
CA LEU A 86 4.89 -3.39 10.13
C LEU A 86 4.61 -3.45 11.62
N ARG A 87 4.40 -2.27 12.22
CA ARG A 87 4.04 -2.14 13.65
C ARG A 87 2.74 -2.88 14.00
N ALA A 88 1.77 -2.90 13.08
CA ALA A 88 0.48 -3.54 13.28
C ALA A 88 0.61 -5.06 13.55
N LEU A 89 1.63 -5.71 12.97
CA LEU A 89 1.90 -7.14 13.15
C LEU A 89 2.49 -7.46 14.53
N ASN A 90 3.13 -6.50 15.20
CA ASN A 90 3.83 -6.74 16.46
C ASN A 90 2.90 -7.15 17.60
N ARG A 91 1.72 -6.53 17.69
CA ARG A 91 0.76 -6.81 18.78
C ARG A 91 0.21 -8.23 18.64
N ASP A 92 -0.23 -8.59 17.44
CA ASP A 92 -0.75 -9.92 17.15
C ASP A 92 0.31 -11.01 17.38
N LEU A 93 1.53 -10.76 16.89
CA LEU A 93 2.65 -11.66 17.11
C LEU A 93 2.94 -11.83 18.61
N LEU A 94 2.95 -10.74 19.39
CA LEU A 94 3.17 -10.84 20.84
C LEU A 94 2.08 -11.68 21.51
N GLU A 95 0.79 -11.42 21.25
CA GLU A 95 -0.31 -12.22 21.82
C GLU A 95 -0.14 -13.71 21.49
N ARG A 96 0.30 -14.02 20.27
CA ARG A 96 0.58 -15.40 19.83
C ARG A 96 1.77 -16.03 20.55
N LEU A 97 2.86 -15.28 20.75
CA LEU A 97 4.11 -15.77 21.34
C LEU A 97 4.11 -15.75 22.88
N GLU A 98 3.34 -14.85 23.50
CA GLU A 98 3.35 -14.62 24.95
C GLU A 98 3.02 -15.87 25.75
N TRP A 99 2.06 -16.68 25.27
CA TRP A 99 1.73 -17.94 25.92
C TRP A 99 2.93 -18.90 25.98
N TRP A 100 3.66 -19.04 24.87
CA TRP A 100 4.86 -19.89 24.80
C TRP A 100 5.95 -19.35 25.72
N CYS A 101 6.22 -18.06 25.63
CA CYS A 101 7.25 -17.38 26.41
C CYS A 101 6.99 -17.50 27.91
N LYS A 102 5.74 -17.28 28.37
CA LYS A 102 5.35 -17.43 29.77
C LYS A 102 5.51 -18.87 30.26
N LYS A 103 5.13 -19.85 29.44
CA LYS A 103 5.25 -21.28 29.79
C LYS A 103 6.70 -21.77 29.87
N LEU A 104 7.60 -21.17 29.11
CA LEU A 104 9.00 -21.56 29.00
C LEU A 104 9.95 -20.60 29.74
N ASP A 105 9.41 -19.69 30.56
CA ASP A 105 10.14 -18.67 31.32
C ASP A 105 11.09 -17.82 30.46
N VAL A 106 10.57 -17.33 29.33
CA VAL A 106 11.29 -16.46 28.39
C VAL A 106 10.72 -15.05 28.50
N LYS A 107 11.57 -14.05 28.76
CA LYS A 107 11.12 -12.64 28.79
C LYS A 107 11.01 -12.11 27.37
N VAL A 108 9.79 -11.78 26.93
CA VAL A 108 9.52 -11.17 25.62
C VAL A 108 9.04 -9.73 25.80
N ALA A 109 9.49 -8.82 24.94
CA ALA A 109 8.95 -7.46 24.88
C ALA A 109 8.91 -6.94 23.44
N ILE A 110 8.00 -6.00 23.18
CA ILE A 110 7.95 -5.25 21.92
C ILE A 110 8.67 -3.91 22.10
N ARG A 111 9.42 -3.50 21.08
CA ARG A 111 9.90 -2.13 20.93
C ARG A 111 9.68 -1.63 19.51
N HIS A 112 8.88 -0.59 19.36
CA HIS A 112 8.62 0.13 18.12
C HIS A 112 8.52 1.64 18.35
N GLY A 113 8.28 2.43 17.30
CA GLY A 113 8.17 3.90 17.38
C GLY A 113 7.14 4.42 18.39
N ASP A 114 6.05 3.67 18.64
CA ASP A 114 4.99 4.07 19.59
C ASP A 114 5.19 3.54 21.03
N THR A 115 6.29 2.83 21.31
CA THR A 115 6.55 2.33 22.68
C THR A 115 6.81 3.51 23.61
N GLU A 116 6.14 3.57 24.77
CA GLU A 116 6.30 4.67 25.72
C GLU A 116 7.74 4.80 26.26
N ILE A 117 8.11 6.02 26.67
CA ILE A 117 9.45 6.32 27.22
C ILE A 117 9.71 5.52 28.52
N SER A 118 8.68 5.36 29.34
CA SER A 118 8.67 4.54 30.56
C SER A 118 9.10 3.09 30.27
N GLU A 119 8.45 2.47 29.29
CA GLU A 119 8.71 1.10 28.86
C GLU A 119 10.09 0.96 28.19
N ARG A 120 10.49 1.91 27.33
CA ARG A 120 11.87 1.94 26.77
C ARG A 120 12.93 1.98 27.86
N SER A 121 12.68 2.74 28.93
CA SER A 121 13.60 2.88 30.06
C SER A 121 13.67 1.60 30.88
N LYS A 122 12.53 0.94 31.11
CA LYS A 122 12.45 -0.38 31.74
C LYS A 122 13.23 -1.43 30.96
N GLN A 123 13.04 -1.50 29.64
CA GLN A 123 13.77 -2.41 28.76
C GLN A 123 15.28 -2.16 28.76
N ALA A 124 15.72 -0.91 28.90
CA ALA A 124 17.14 -0.60 29.02
C ALA A 124 17.75 -1.08 30.35
N ARG A 125 16.98 -1.00 31.45
CA ARG A 125 17.41 -1.46 32.79
C ARG A 125 17.35 -2.98 32.93
N SER A 126 16.27 -3.59 32.44
CA SER A 126 16.02 -5.03 32.46
C SER A 126 15.65 -5.48 31.05
N PRO A 127 16.64 -5.83 30.19
CA PRO A 127 16.37 -6.25 28.82
C PRO A 127 15.57 -7.55 28.77
N PRO A 128 14.69 -7.72 27.77
CA PRO A 128 14.05 -9.01 27.52
C PRO A 128 15.06 -10.01 26.92
N ASP A 129 14.75 -11.30 26.99
CA ASP A 129 15.49 -12.34 26.26
C ASP A 129 15.18 -12.30 24.77
N MET A 130 13.93 -12.00 24.43
CA MET A 130 13.43 -11.81 23.07
C MET A 130 12.90 -10.39 22.87
N LEU A 131 13.41 -9.70 21.85
CA LEU A 131 12.92 -8.38 21.45
C LEU A 131 12.23 -8.45 20.09
N ILE A 132 10.93 -8.13 20.06
CA ILE A 132 10.15 -7.95 18.83
C ILE A 132 10.26 -6.47 18.41
N THR A 133 10.69 -6.20 17.19
CA THR A 133 10.95 -4.83 16.72
C THR A 133 10.73 -4.65 15.22
N THR A 134 10.91 -3.42 14.71
CA THR A 134 10.89 -3.10 13.27
C THR A 134 12.29 -2.70 12.80
N PRO A 135 12.58 -2.75 11.48
CA PRO A 135 13.86 -2.28 10.94
C PRO A 135 14.26 -0.89 11.42
N GLU A 136 13.33 0.07 11.36
CA GLU A 136 13.57 1.47 11.74
C GLU A 136 13.84 1.60 13.25
N THR A 137 13.18 0.75 14.06
CA THR A 137 13.38 0.77 15.51
C THR A 137 14.71 0.13 15.88
N LEU A 138 15.15 -0.92 15.17
CA LEU A 138 16.51 -1.46 15.32
C LEU A 138 17.55 -0.37 15.06
N GLN A 139 17.38 0.45 14.01
CA GLN A 139 18.25 1.60 13.72
C GLN A 139 18.32 2.59 14.89
N ALA A 140 17.21 2.86 15.57
CA ALA A 140 17.17 3.73 16.74
C ALA A 140 17.90 3.14 17.96
N ILE A 141 17.93 1.80 18.08
CA ILE A 141 18.52 1.09 19.21
C ILE A 141 20.05 0.94 19.06
N LEU A 142 20.54 0.69 17.84
CA LEU A 142 21.95 0.40 17.55
C LEU A 142 22.96 1.45 18.09
N PRO A 143 22.69 2.78 18.04
CA PRO A 143 23.56 3.79 18.63
C PRO A 143 23.52 3.85 20.16
N GLY A 144 22.43 3.39 20.79
CA GLY A 144 22.18 3.58 22.21
C GLY A 144 23.16 2.77 23.07
N ARG A 145 24.00 3.43 23.88
CA ARG A 145 25.09 2.79 24.63
C ARG A 145 24.64 1.59 25.48
N VAL A 146 23.53 1.71 26.20
CA VAL A 146 22.99 0.64 27.07
C VAL A 146 22.45 -0.50 26.23
N MET A 147 21.54 -0.22 25.30
CA MET A 147 20.95 -1.26 24.46
C MET A 147 21.98 -1.97 23.59
N ARG A 148 22.98 -1.26 23.06
CA ARG A 148 24.08 -1.85 22.31
C ARG A 148 24.85 -2.89 23.13
N ARG A 149 24.98 -2.72 24.46
CA ARG A 149 25.56 -3.75 25.34
C ARG A 149 24.67 -4.98 25.37
N HIS A 150 23.36 -4.80 25.53
CA HIS A 150 22.38 -5.88 25.53
C HIS A 150 22.32 -6.64 24.20
N LEU A 151 22.47 -5.93 23.06
CA LEU A 151 22.49 -6.52 21.72
C LEU A 151 23.72 -7.40 21.45
N ARG A 152 24.81 -7.29 22.23
CA ARG A 152 25.97 -8.20 22.10
C ARG A 152 25.61 -9.66 22.38
N ALA A 153 24.53 -9.90 23.12
CA ALA A 153 24.06 -11.22 23.47
C ALA A 153 23.27 -11.92 22.35
N VAL A 154 22.97 -11.22 21.24
CA VAL A 154 22.17 -11.79 20.13
C VAL A 154 22.86 -13.05 19.58
N ARG A 155 22.03 -14.06 19.27
CA ARG A 155 22.39 -15.36 18.67
C ARG A 155 21.47 -15.74 17.52
N TRP A 156 20.23 -15.28 17.56
CA TRP A 156 19.19 -15.60 16.59
C TRP A 156 18.45 -14.35 16.15
N VAL A 157 18.26 -14.22 14.84
CA VAL A 157 17.45 -13.18 14.22
C VAL A 157 16.37 -13.85 13.38
N ILE A 158 15.11 -13.52 13.64
CA ILE A 158 13.98 -13.92 12.80
C ILE A 158 13.52 -12.68 12.04
N VAL A 159 13.43 -12.77 10.71
CA VAL A 159 12.92 -11.71 9.84
C VAL A 159 11.62 -12.21 9.21
N ASP A 160 10.50 -11.65 9.66
CA ASP A 160 9.18 -12.02 9.19
C ASP A 160 8.76 -11.21 7.96
N GLU A 161 7.91 -11.79 7.12
CA GLU A 161 7.42 -11.23 5.85
C GLU A 161 8.53 -10.52 5.03
N ILE A 162 9.64 -11.22 4.81
CA ILE A 162 10.86 -10.65 4.20
C ILE A 162 10.64 -10.05 2.81
N HIS A 163 9.64 -10.53 2.05
CA HIS A 163 9.30 -10.02 0.72
C HIS A 163 8.88 -8.55 0.74
N GLU A 164 8.30 -8.07 1.85
CA GLU A 164 7.93 -6.65 2.03
C GLU A 164 9.14 -5.74 2.25
N LEU A 165 10.30 -6.31 2.56
CA LEU A 165 11.53 -5.55 2.83
C LEU A 165 12.51 -5.69 1.66
N ALA A 166 12.64 -6.88 1.08
CA ALA A 166 13.67 -7.17 0.08
C ALA A 166 13.57 -6.25 -1.17
N GLY A 167 12.37 -5.82 -1.54
CA GLY A 167 12.12 -4.99 -2.73
C GLY A 167 12.28 -3.48 -2.53
N ASP A 168 12.65 -3.00 -1.33
CA ASP A 168 12.70 -1.56 -1.07
C ASP A 168 13.94 -1.08 -0.28
N LYS A 169 14.08 0.24 -0.17
CA LYS A 169 15.20 0.88 0.55
C LYS A 169 15.18 0.59 2.06
N ARG A 170 14.04 0.23 2.65
CA ARG A 170 13.95 -0.17 4.07
C ARG A 170 14.65 -1.51 4.27
N GLY A 171 14.50 -2.43 3.32
CA GLY A 171 15.28 -3.67 3.34
C GLY A 171 16.77 -3.45 3.17
N SER A 172 17.15 -2.56 2.25
CA SER A 172 18.56 -2.16 2.09
C SER A 172 19.14 -1.61 3.41
N GLN A 173 18.36 -0.80 4.12
CA GLN A 173 18.71 -0.29 5.44
C GLN A 173 18.82 -1.41 6.49
N LEU A 174 17.91 -2.39 6.49
CA LEU A 174 17.94 -3.55 7.38
C LEU A 174 19.19 -4.41 7.13
N SER A 175 19.53 -4.69 5.88
CA SER A 175 20.69 -5.50 5.51
C SER A 175 21.98 -4.89 6.08
N LEU A 176 22.18 -3.58 5.93
CA LEU A 176 23.29 -2.86 6.57
C LEU A 176 23.19 -2.84 8.11
N ALA A 177 21.98 -2.77 8.68
CA ALA A 177 21.76 -2.86 10.12
C ALA A 177 22.24 -4.20 10.70
N LEU A 178 22.02 -5.30 9.98
CA LEU A 178 22.43 -6.63 10.40
C LEU A 178 23.95 -6.76 10.36
N GLU A 179 24.65 -6.19 9.37
CA GLU A 179 26.12 -6.14 9.37
C GLU A 179 26.66 -5.27 10.53
N ARG A 180 26.04 -4.12 10.80
CA ARG A 180 26.37 -3.31 11.99
C ARG A 180 26.11 -4.08 13.28
N LEU A 181 25.07 -4.90 13.34
CA LEU A 181 24.78 -5.77 14.48
C LEU A 181 25.86 -6.84 14.64
N ARG A 182 26.32 -7.46 13.56
CA ARG A 182 27.45 -8.42 13.55
C ARG A 182 28.73 -7.78 14.07
N TRP A 183 29.00 -6.54 13.66
CA TRP A 183 30.12 -5.76 14.21
C TRP A 183 29.96 -5.49 15.72
N ILE A 184 28.75 -5.26 16.22
CA ILE A 184 28.49 -5.08 17.67
C ILE A 184 28.67 -6.39 18.45
N THR A 185 28.16 -7.50 17.91
CA THR A 185 28.21 -8.83 18.55
C THR A 185 29.60 -9.45 18.50
N LEU A 186 30.45 -9.01 17.55
CA LEU A 186 31.78 -9.57 17.25
C LEU A 186 31.73 -11.06 16.88
N ARG A 187 30.60 -11.48 16.29
CA ARG A 187 30.33 -12.86 15.85
C ARG A 187 29.15 -12.85 14.89
N ASP A 188 29.03 -13.94 14.14
CA ASP A 188 27.82 -14.21 13.38
C ASP A 188 26.67 -14.69 14.29
N PHE A 189 25.46 -14.66 13.74
CA PHE A 189 24.24 -15.16 14.36
C PHE A 189 23.39 -15.88 13.31
N GLN A 190 22.59 -16.84 13.76
CA GLN A 190 21.69 -17.57 12.88
C GLN A 190 20.52 -16.66 12.47
N VAL A 191 20.17 -16.69 11.18
CA VAL A 191 19.08 -15.89 10.60
C VAL A 191 18.02 -16.81 10.02
N VAL A 192 16.76 -16.58 10.38
CA VAL A 192 15.60 -17.28 9.84
C VAL A 192 14.65 -16.28 9.20
N GLY A 193 14.42 -16.40 7.90
CA GLY A 193 13.49 -15.56 7.13
C GLY A 193 12.17 -16.28 6.91
N LEU A 194 11.07 -15.56 7.01
CA LEU A 194 9.72 -16.07 6.72
C LEU A 194 9.11 -15.28 5.56
N SER A 195 8.48 -16.00 4.63
CA SER A 195 7.70 -15.40 3.55
C SER A 195 6.50 -16.25 3.15
N ALA A 196 5.46 -15.61 2.62
CA ALA A 196 4.37 -16.30 1.94
C ALA A 196 4.75 -16.69 0.51
N THR A 197 5.33 -15.75 -0.22
CA THR A 197 5.57 -15.82 -1.66
C THR A 197 6.85 -15.08 -2.00
N ILE A 198 7.66 -15.63 -2.90
CA ILE A 198 8.89 -15.03 -3.42
C ILE A 198 9.12 -15.56 -4.84
N GLY A 199 9.27 -14.68 -5.83
CA GLY A 199 9.60 -15.10 -7.20
C GLY A 199 11.08 -15.42 -7.44
N THR A 200 12.00 -14.81 -6.70
CA THR A 200 13.44 -15.11 -6.74
C THR A 200 13.98 -15.53 -5.37
N PRO A 201 13.67 -16.75 -4.88
CA PRO A 201 14.07 -17.23 -3.56
C PRO A 201 15.56 -17.10 -3.27
N GLU A 202 16.41 -17.34 -4.27
CA GLU A 202 17.88 -17.34 -4.15
C GLU A 202 18.39 -15.93 -3.86
N LYS A 203 17.91 -14.93 -4.61
CA LYS A 203 18.25 -13.52 -4.37
C LYS A 203 17.78 -13.05 -3.00
N VAL A 204 16.57 -13.45 -2.58
CA VAL A 204 16.04 -13.07 -1.26
C VAL A 204 16.76 -13.80 -0.11
N ALA A 205 17.19 -15.04 -0.34
CA ALA A 205 18.01 -15.78 0.61
C ALA A 205 19.36 -15.10 0.83
N GLN A 206 20.02 -14.65 -0.24
CA GLN A 206 21.26 -13.86 -0.14
C GLN A 206 21.02 -12.48 0.49
N TYR A 207 19.92 -11.81 0.16
CA TYR A 207 19.51 -10.58 0.85
C TYR A 207 19.37 -10.75 2.37
N LEU A 208 18.79 -11.87 2.82
CA LEU A 208 18.57 -12.18 4.23
C LEU A 208 19.88 -12.35 5.01
N VAL A 209 20.84 -13.09 4.45
CA VAL A 209 22.06 -13.50 5.18
C VAL A 209 23.30 -12.69 4.82
N GLY A 210 23.30 -11.96 3.70
CA GLY A 210 24.46 -11.27 3.14
C GLY A 210 25.22 -12.13 2.11
N SER A 211 26.12 -11.52 1.35
CA SER A 211 26.71 -12.04 0.12
C SER A 211 27.54 -13.33 0.28
N ASN A 212 28.13 -13.55 1.46
CA ASN A 212 29.11 -14.60 1.71
C ASN A 212 28.61 -15.69 2.68
N ARG A 213 27.29 -15.74 2.95
CA ARG A 213 26.71 -16.69 3.91
C ARG A 213 25.77 -17.66 3.23
N GLN A 214 25.79 -18.92 3.67
CA GLN A 214 24.87 -19.92 3.16
C GLN A 214 23.49 -19.76 3.82
N CYS A 215 22.44 -19.97 3.01
CA CYS A 215 21.05 -19.95 3.45
C CYS A 215 20.31 -21.12 2.78
N THR A 216 19.67 -21.97 3.59
CA THR A 216 18.88 -23.09 3.07
C THR A 216 17.46 -22.62 2.78
N ILE A 217 17.01 -22.80 1.53
CA ILE A 217 15.66 -22.41 1.12
C ILE A 217 14.71 -23.58 1.33
N VAL A 218 13.67 -23.37 2.12
CA VAL A 218 12.60 -24.34 2.34
C VAL A 218 11.33 -23.80 1.69
N LYS A 219 10.95 -24.37 0.56
CA LYS A 219 9.71 -24.00 -0.16
C LYS A 219 8.64 -25.07 0.04
N VAL A 220 7.46 -24.64 0.48
CA VAL A 220 6.24 -25.47 0.57
C VAL A 220 5.20 -24.91 -0.40
N PRO A 221 4.65 -25.73 -1.33
CA PRO A 221 3.73 -25.23 -2.34
C PRO A 221 2.47 -24.56 -1.76
N VAL A 222 2.14 -23.37 -2.27
CA VAL A 222 0.98 -22.55 -1.95
C VAL A 222 -0.23 -22.92 -2.80
N ALA A 223 -0.02 -23.24 -4.07
CA ALA A 223 -1.11 -23.48 -5.03
C ALA A 223 -2.04 -24.64 -4.62
N ARG A 224 -1.52 -25.65 -3.90
CA ARG A 224 -2.30 -26.81 -3.43
C ARG A 224 -3.44 -26.46 -2.46
N TYR A 225 -3.41 -25.25 -1.90
CA TYR A 225 -4.35 -24.81 -0.89
C TYR A 225 -5.25 -23.67 -1.37
N MET A 226 -5.41 -23.50 -2.70
CA MET A 226 -6.16 -22.37 -3.26
C MET A 226 -7.21 -22.82 -4.28
N GLN A 227 -8.37 -22.15 -4.25
CA GLN A 227 -9.42 -22.24 -5.25
C GLN A 227 -9.72 -20.83 -5.75
N LEU A 228 -9.61 -20.63 -7.07
CA LEU A 228 -9.88 -19.35 -7.73
C LEU A 228 -11.10 -19.46 -8.64
N LYS A 229 -11.92 -18.41 -8.67
CA LYS A 229 -13.00 -18.23 -9.65
C LYS A 229 -12.87 -16.86 -10.28
N ILE A 230 -12.95 -16.78 -11.60
CA ILE A 230 -12.98 -15.52 -12.34
C ILE A 230 -14.43 -15.27 -12.78
N LEU A 231 -14.92 -14.05 -12.58
CA LEU A 231 -16.28 -13.64 -12.90
C LEU A 231 -16.19 -12.36 -13.74
N PHE A 232 -16.86 -12.36 -14.89
CA PHE A 232 -17.04 -11.18 -15.74
C PHE A 232 -18.53 -10.85 -15.89
N PRO A 233 -19.15 -10.23 -14.87
CA PRO A 233 -20.61 -10.02 -14.83
C PRO A 233 -21.08 -9.12 -15.99
N GLN A 234 -22.19 -9.51 -16.62
CA GLN A 234 -22.88 -8.69 -17.62
C GLN A 234 -24.16 -8.11 -17.02
N PRO A 235 -24.54 -6.87 -17.38
CA PRO A 235 -25.75 -6.25 -16.86
C PRO A 235 -27.00 -7.01 -17.31
N THR A 236 -27.85 -7.33 -16.33
CA THR A 236 -29.21 -7.80 -16.55
C THR A 236 -30.20 -6.63 -16.52
N THR A 237 -31.47 -6.87 -16.85
CA THR A 237 -32.53 -5.85 -16.74
C THR A 237 -32.65 -5.29 -15.31
N LYS A 238 -32.47 -6.13 -14.28
CA LYS A 238 -32.47 -5.69 -12.88
C LYS A 238 -31.30 -4.75 -12.57
N ASP A 239 -30.15 -4.95 -13.20
CA ASP A 239 -28.97 -4.12 -12.98
C ASP A 239 -29.11 -2.75 -13.63
N ILE A 240 -29.88 -2.63 -14.71
CA ILE A 240 -30.21 -1.33 -15.32
C ILE A 240 -31.05 -0.48 -14.33
N ASP A 241 -32.06 -1.08 -13.71
CA ASP A 241 -32.88 -0.40 -12.70
C ASP A 241 -32.05 -0.04 -11.46
N LEU A 242 -31.17 -0.94 -11.02
CA LEU A 242 -30.26 -0.70 -9.91
C LEU A 242 -29.26 0.41 -10.23
N ALA A 243 -28.71 0.43 -11.45
CA ALA A 243 -27.79 1.47 -11.91
C ALA A 243 -28.44 2.86 -11.87
N ALA A 244 -29.71 2.98 -12.25
CA ALA A 244 -30.47 4.21 -12.11
C ALA A 244 -30.61 4.65 -10.64
N LYS A 245 -30.90 3.71 -9.72
CA LYS A 245 -31.02 3.96 -8.27
C LYS A 245 -29.67 4.35 -7.63
N LEU A 246 -28.60 3.69 -8.02
CA LEU A 246 -27.24 3.91 -7.49
C LEU A 246 -26.48 5.01 -8.21
N TYR A 247 -27.10 5.61 -9.24
CA TYR A 247 -26.50 6.64 -10.09
C TYR A 247 -25.15 6.21 -10.69
N THR A 248 -25.13 5.04 -11.31
CA THR A 248 -23.95 4.45 -11.94
C THR A 248 -24.32 3.78 -13.27
N HIS A 249 -23.35 3.14 -13.93
CA HIS A 249 -23.56 2.39 -15.16
C HIS A 249 -24.06 0.96 -14.90
N PRO A 250 -24.89 0.36 -15.77
CA PRO A 250 -25.37 -1.02 -15.63
C PRO A 250 -24.26 -2.04 -15.36
N GLU A 251 -23.10 -1.90 -16.00
CA GLU A 251 -21.95 -2.78 -15.82
C GLU A 251 -21.33 -2.68 -14.42
N VAL A 252 -21.39 -1.50 -13.79
CA VAL A 252 -20.97 -1.31 -12.39
C VAL A 252 -22.00 -1.95 -11.45
N ALA A 253 -23.29 -1.75 -11.71
CA ALA A 253 -24.37 -2.35 -10.93
C ALA A 253 -24.32 -3.89 -10.96
N ALA A 254 -24.09 -4.49 -12.13
CA ALA A 254 -23.93 -5.94 -12.27
C ALA A 254 -22.80 -6.50 -11.38
N ARG A 255 -21.65 -5.80 -11.35
CA ARG A 255 -20.52 -6.18 -10.50
C ARG A 255 -20.85 -6.01 -9.02
N LEU A 256 -21.52 -4.91 -8.63
CA LEU A 256 -21.98 -4.69 -7.27
C LEU A 256 -22.95 -5.79 -6.82
N SER A 257 -23.89 -6.19 -7.68
CA SER A 257 -24.84 -7.28 -7.42
C SER A 257 -24.13 -8.59 -7.13
N VAL A 258 -23.22 -9.01 -8.01
CA VAL A 258 -22.44 -10.24 -7.81
C VAL A 258 -21.60 -10.18 -6.54
N MET A 259 -20.96 -9.04 -6.23
CA MET A 259 -20.19 -8.88 -5.00
C MET A 259 -21.08 -8.94 -3.75
N ARG A 260 -22.26 -8.31 -3.78
CA ARG A 260 -23.24 -8.36 -2.69
C ARG A 260 -23.67 -9.80 -2.43
N ASP A 261 -24.04 -10.54 -3.48
CA ASP A 261 -24.45 -11.94 -3.38
C ASP A 261 -23.34 -12.80 -2.77
N LEU A 262 -22.09 -12.60 -3.19
CA LEU A 262 -20.94 -13.31 -2.62
C LEU A 262 -20.74 -12.97 -1.13
N ILE A 263 -20.89 -11.70 -0.74
CA ILE A 263 -20.77 -11.26 0.66
C ILE A 263 -21.88 -11.85 1.53
N GLU A 264 -23.12 -11.84 1.04
CA GLU A 264 -24.27 -12.33 1.81
C GLU A 264 -24.21 -13.84 2.07
N ASN A 265 -23.70 -14.61 1.09
CA ASN A 265 -23.57 -16.06 1.13
C ASN A 265 -22.35 -16.58 1.92
N HIS A 266 -21.51 -15.69 2.45
CA HIS A 266 -20.34 -16.06 3.26
C HIS A 266 -20.41 -15.39 4.65
N ALA A 267 -19.76 -16.01 5.64
CA ALA A 267 -19.78 -15.48 7.01
C ALA A 267 -18.86 -14.25 7.17
N SER A 268 -17.74 -14.24 6.45
CA SER A 268 -16.76 -13.16 6.50
C SER A 268 -15.98 -13.08 5.18
N VAL A 269 -15.92 -11.88 4.61
CA VAL A 269 -15.34 -11.59 3.29
C VAL A 269 -14.36 -10.43 3.36
N LEU A 270 -13.23 -10.58 2.67
CA LEU A 270 -12.38 -9.43 2.32
C LEU A 270 -12.57 -9.09 0.86
N LEU A 271 -12.94 -7.85 0.57
CA LEU A 271 -13.07 -7.33 -0.78
C LEU A 271 -11.90 -6.39 -1.05
N PHE A 272 -10.91 -6.86 -1.79
CA PHE A 272 -9.74 -6.08 -2.16
C PHE A 272 -9.99 -5.24 -3.41
N THR A 273 -9.48 -4.01 -3.40
CA THR A 273 -9.41 -3.11 -4.55
C THR A 273 -7.96 -2.66 -4.76
N ASN A 274 -7.66 -2.18 -5.97
CA ASN A 274 -6.30 -1.74 -6.30
C ASN A 274 -5.98 -0.33 -5.82
N THR A 275 -6.99 0.54 -5.62
CA THR A 275 -6.78 1.93 -5.18
C THR A 275 -7.72 2.31 -4.05
N ARG A 276 -7.33 3.31 -3.25
CA ARG A 276 -8.15 3.82 -2.14
C ARG A 276 -9.43 4.48 -2.66
N ALA A 277 -9.35 5.19 -3.78
CA ALA A 277 -10.49 5.81 -4.43
C ALA A 277 -11.58 4.78 -4.78
N ILE A 278 -11.21 3.63 -5.35
CA ILE A 278 -12.18 2.57 -5.68
C ILE A 278 -12.76 1.95 -4.41
N ALA A 279 -11.95 1.77 -3.35
CA ALA A 279 -12.44 1.26 -2.07
C ALA A 279 -13.56 2.16 -1.48
N GLU A 280 -13.32 3.47 -1.46
CA GLU A 280 -14.29 4.47 -0.98
C GLU A 280 -15.57 4.47 -1.83
N VAL A 281 -15.43 4.45 -3.16
CA VAL A 281 -16.57 4.41 -4.08
C VAL A 281 -17.41 3.15 -3.86
N LEU A 282 -16.79 1.96 -3.80
CA LEU A 282 -17.52 0.71 -3.58
C LEU A 282 -18.23 0.68 -2.23
N ALA A 283 -17.54 1.06 -1.15
CA ALA A 283 -18.13 1.12 0.19
C ALA A 283 -19.33 2.09 0.23
N SER A 284 -19.19 3.26 -0.39
CA SER A 284 -20.28 4.24 -0.54
C SER A 284 -21.45 3.65 -1.32
N ARG A 285 -21.20 2.97 -2.44
CA ARG A 285 -22.25 2.35 -3.27
C ARG A 285 -23.02 1.27 -2.53
N PHE A 286 -22.35 0.42 -1.77
CA PHE A 286 -23.03 -0.55 -0.91
C PHE A 286 -23.91 0.13 0.14
N LYS A 287 -23.46 1.23 0.75
CA LYS A 287 -24.26 1.98 1.73
C LYS A 287 -25.44 2.73 1.13
N VAL A 288 -25.29 3.28 -0.07
CA VAL A 288 -26.41 3.89 -0.82
C VAL A 288 -27.44 2.84 -1.21
N TRP A 289 -26.99 1.64 -1.59
CA TRP A 289 -27.90 0.54 -1.88
C TRP A 289 -28.64 0.07 -0.62
N ASP A 290 -27.92 -0.09 0.47
CA ASP A 290 -28.46 -0.59 1.73
C ASP A 290 -27.62 -0.05 2.91
N VAL A 291 -28.23 0.87 3.66
CA VAL A 291 -27.57 1.59 4.77
C VAL A 291 -27.09 0.63 5.85
N ASP A 292 -27.84 -0.43 6.10
CA ASP A 292 -27.56 -1.44 7.12
C ASP A 292 -26.71 -2.60 6.59
N PHE A 293 -26.29 -2.57 5.33
CA PHE A 293 -25.41 -3.60 4.78
C PHE A 293 -24.13 -3.71 5.63
N PRO A 294 -23.80 -4.91 6.14
CA PRO A 294 -22.77 -5.11 7.17
C PRO A 294 -21.36 -5.13 6.56
N VAL A 295 -21.02 -4.07 5.82
CA VAL A 295 -19.72 -3.84 5.21
C VAL A 295 -19.15 -2.51 5.67
N SER A 296 -17.83 -2.51 5.90
CA SER A 296 -17.06 -1.30 6.22
C SER A 296 -15.82 -1.20 5.34
N ILE A 297 -15.09 -0.09 5.44
CA ILE A 297 -13.90 0.20 4.65
C ILE A 297 -12.63 0.14 5.50
N HIS A 298 -11.52 -0.29 4.90
CA HIS A 298 -10.21 -0.36 5.55
C HIS A 298 -9.06 0.02 4.60
N HIS A 299 -8.41 1.16 4.83
CA HIS A 299 -7.16 1.55 4.16
C HIS A 299 -6.23 2.39 5.04
N GLY A 300 -4.98 2.56 4.59
CA GLY A 300 -3.90 3.24 5.32
C GLY A 300 -4.22 4.68 5.77
N SER A 301 -5.01 5.41 4.98
CA SER A 301 -5.39 6.81 5.26
C SER A 301 -6.47 6.98 6.32
N LEU A 302 -7.13 5.89 6.77
CA LEU A 302 -8.12 5.97 7.84
C LEU A 302 -7.45 6.18 9.21
N ALA A 303 -8.13 6.91 10.08
CA ALA A 303 -7.70 7.09 11.46
C ALA A 303 -7.59 5.74 12.19
N LYS A 304 -6.60 5.60 13.07
CA LYS A 304 -6.34 4.36 13.82
C LYS A 304 -7.58 3.80 14.54
N PRO A 305 -8.43 4.59 15.22
CA PRO A 305 -9.64 4.07 15.85
C PRO A 305 -10.61 3.43 14.85
N ALA A 306 -10.84 4.07 13.70
CA ALA A 306 -11.73 3.54 12.66
C ALA A 306 -11.26 2.18 12.13
N ARG A 307 -9.94 2.02 11.89
CA ARG A 307 -9.36 0.73 11.48
C ARG A 307 -9.57 -0.36 12.53
N ILE A 308 -9.28 -0.07 13.80
CA ILE A 308 -9.44 -1.03 14.90
C ILE A 308 -10.92 -1.44 15.05
N THR A 309 -11.86 -0.50 14.90
CA THR A 309 -13.29 -0.80 14.94
C THR A 309 -13.70 -1.71 13.79
N ALA A 310 -13.25 -1.45 12.57
CA ALA A 310 -13.53 -2.30 11.41
C ALA A 310 -12.92 -3.71 11.56
N GLU A 311 -11.67 -3.81 12.01
CA GLU A 311 -10.99 -5.08 12.31
C GLU A 311 -11.75 -5.90 13.36
N ARG A 312 -12.16 -5.25 14.47
CA ARG A 312 -12.93 -5.90 15.54
C ARG A 312 -14.31 -6.33 15.09
N GLY A 313 -15.03 -5.46 14.36
CA GLY A 313 -16.36 -5.75 13.84
C GLY A 313 -16.36 -6.97 12.91
N LEU A 314 -15.35 -7.12 12.05
CA LEU A 314 -15.18 -8.33 11.24
C LEU A 314 -14.83 -9.56 12.11
N LYS A 315 -13.90 -9.41 13.07
CA LYS A 315 -13.46 -10.51 13.96
C LYS A 315 -14.58 -11.03 14.85
N GLN A 316 -15.50 -10.16 15.27
CA GLN A 316 -16.66 -10.47 16.13
C GLN A 316 -17.90 -10.91 15.34
N GLY A 317 -17.88 -10.80 14.00
CA GLY A 317 -19.00 -11.15 13.13
C GLY A 317 -20.10 -10.08 13.05
N GLU A 318 -19.87 -8.88 13.56
CA GLU A 318 -20.76 -7.72 13.40
C GLU A 318 -20.76 -7.20 11.96
N LEU A 319 -19.64 -7.38 11.25
CA LEU A 319 -19.50 -7.12 9.82
C LEU A 319 -19.37 -8.44 9.07
N LYS A 320 -20.03 -8.55 7.91
CA LYS A 320 -19.82 -9.64 6.95
C LYS A 320 -18.66 -9.37 6.01
N GLY A 321 -18.28 -8.11 5.77
CA GLY A 321 -17.17 -7.83 4.87
C GLY A 321 -16.42 -6.52 5.10
N LEU A 322 -15.17 -6.49 4.66
CA LEU A 322 -14.35 -5.28 4.60
C LEU A 322 -13.90 -4.99 3.17
N VAL A 323 -14.22 -3.80 2.67
CA VAL A 323 -13.63 -3.26 1.44
C VAL A 323 -12.26 -2.67 1.77
N CYS A 324 -11.20 -3.19 1.18
CA CYS A 324 -9.85 -2.88 1.59
C CYS A 324 -8.85 -2.78 0.45
N THR A 325 -7.73 -2.09 0.71
CA THR A 325 -6.55 -2.08 -0.17
C THR A 325 -5.45 -2.95 0.42
N SER A 326 -4.19 -2.77 0.00
CA SER A 326 -3.02 -3.50 0.50
C SER A 326 -2.82 -3.47 2.02
N SER A 327 -3.51 -2.58 2.74
CA SER A 327 -3.50 -2.50 4.21
C SER A 327 -3.85 -3.82 4.93
N LEU A 328 -4.61 -4.73 4.30
CA LEU A 328 -4.98 -6.04 4.85
C LEU A 328 -4.38 -7.22 4.07
N GLU A 329 -3.45 -6.99 3.13
CA GLU A 329 -2.71 -8.07 2.43
C GLU A 329 -1.85 -8.87 3.40
N LEU A 330 -1.33 -8.20 4.43
CA LEU A 330 -0.35 -8.73 5.37
C LEU A 330 -1.01 -9.39 6.59
N GLY A 331 -0.19 -10.17 7.31
CA GLY A 331 -0.52 -11.12 8.38
C GLY A 331 -1.32 -10.67 9.60
N ILE A 332 -2.13 -9.61 9.54
CA ILE A 332 -2.97 -9.16 10.66
C ILE A 332 -4.08 -10.20 10.91
N ASP A 333 -4.24 -10.64 12.16
CA ASP A 333 -5.35 -11.54 12.55
C ASP A 333 -6.68 -10.76 12.68
N ILE A 334 -7.39 -10.70 11.57
CA ILE A 334 -8.77 -10.19 11.46
C ILE A 334 -9.82 -11.28 11.69
N GLY A 335 -9.42 -12.43 12.23
CA GLY A 335 -10.32 -13.55 12.49
C GLY A 335 -10.53 -14.46 11.28
N ARG A 336 -11.67 -15.15 11.27
CA ARG A 336 -11.97 -16.18 10.26
C ARG A 336 -12.56 -15.53 9.01
N VAL A 337 -11.78 -15.45 7.94
CA VAL A 337 -12.23 -15.06 6.60
C VAL A 337 -12.51 -16.31 5.76
N ASP A 338 -13.70 -16.39 5.17
CA ASP A 338 -14.12 -17.54 4.37
C ASP A 338 -13.93 -17.32 2.85
N LEU A 339 -13.96 -16.07 2.38
CA LEU A 339 -13.78 -15.71 0.97
C LEU A 339 -12.97 -14.42 0.82
N CYS A 340 -12.08 -14.41 -0.17
CA CYS A 340 -11.44 -13.19 -0.68
C CYS A 340 -12.09 -12.82 -2.03
N ILE A 341 -12.61 -11.62 -2.16
CA ILE A 341 -13.04 -11.02 -3.42
C ILE A 341 -11.94 -10.05 -3.87
N GLN A 342 -11.53 -10.14 -5.12
CA GLN A 342 -10.59 -9.22 -5.77
C GLN A 342 -11.37 -8.46 -6.84
N TYR A 343 -11.53 -7.15 -6.68
CA TYR A 343 -12.20 -6.29 -7.65
C TYR A 343 -11.20 -5.74 -8.67
N ASN A 344 -11.49 -5.98 -9.95
CA ASN A 344 -10.59 -5.89 -11.10
C ASN A 344 -9.42 -6.88 -11.02
N SER A 345 -8.65 -7.00 -12.11
CA SER A 345 -7.43 -7.79 -12.11
C SER A 345 -6.54 -7.44 -10.91
N PRO A 346 -5.94 -8.44 -10.23
CA PRO A 346 -4.99 -8.21 -9.14
C PRO A 346 -3.69 -7.53 -9.61
N ARG A 347 -3.48 -7.39 -10.94
CA ARG A 347 -2.31 -6.81 -11.62
C ARG A 347 -1.01 -7.60 -11.46
N GLN A 348 -0.84 -8.29 -10.32
CA GLN A 348 0.33 -9.10 -9.98
C GLN A 348 -0.08 -10.44 -9.35
N VAL A 349 0.69 -11.48 -9.64
CA VAL A 349 0.56 -12.84 -9.14
C VAL A 349 0.85 -12.91 -7.64
N THR A 350 1.94 -12.27 -7.20
CA THR A 350 2.32 -12.17 -5.78
C THR A 350 1.21 -11.59 -4.91
N ARG A 351 0.56 -10.51 -5.37
CA ARG A 351 -0.58 -9.88 -4.67
C ARG A 351 -1.80 -10.78 -4.63
N LEU A 352 -2.14 -11.45 -5.73
CA LEU A 352 -3.26 -12.39 -5.75
C LEU A 352 -3.08 -13.47 -4.67
N LEU A 353 -1.88 -14.06 -4.59
CA LEU A 353 -1.59 -15.09 -3.61
C LEU A 353 -1.65 -14.58 -2.15
N GLN A 354 -1.13 -13.39 -1.87
CA GLN A 354 -1.20 -12.78 -0.54
C GLN A 354 -2.64 -12.49 -0.13
N ARG A 355 -3.42 -11.83 -1.01
CA ARG A 355 -4.83 -11.45 -0.79
C ARG A 355 -5.68 -12.68 -0.56
N VAL A 356 -5.65 -13.65 -1.48
CA VAL A 356 -6.45 -14.88 -1.36
C VAL A 356 -5.99 -15.72 -0.17
N GLY A 357 -4.69 -15.72 0.15
CA GLY A 357 -4.13 -16.37 1.33
C GLY A 357 -4.62 -15.82 2.68
N ARG A 358 -5.35 -14.69 2.70
CA ARG A 358 -6.09 -14.22 3.89
C ARG A 358 -7.35 -15.03 4.16
N SER A 359 -7.94 -15.65 3.13
CA SER A 359 -9.08 -16.55 3.27
C SER A 359 -8.63 -17.96 3.70
N GLY A 360 -9.46 -18.67 4.45
CA GLY A 360 -9.16 -20.05 4.85
C GLY A 360 -7.95 -20.17 5.79
N HIS A 361 -7.69 -19.16 6.63
CA HIS A 361 -6.48 -19.00 7.46
C HIS A 361 -6.34 -20.00 8.65
N ARG A 362 -6.62 -21.29 8.42
CA ARG A 362 -6.39 -22.41 9.36
C ARG A 362 -5.75 -23.59 8.65
N VAL A 363 -4.89 -24.31 9.37
CA VAL A 363 -4.24 -25.54 8.89
C VAL A 363 -5.27 -26.49 8.28
N GLY A 364 -5.05 -26.88 7.03
CA GLY A 364 -5.88 -27.85 6.30
C GLY A 364 -7.13 -27.30 5.61
N ARG A 365 -7.35 -25.99 5.58
CA ARG A 365 -8.42 -25.36 4.78
C ARG A 365 -7.91 -24.86 3.42
N ILE A 366 -8.84 -24.75 2.47
CA ILE A 366 -8.60 -24.20 1.13
C ILE A 366 -8.93 -22.70 1.17
N ALA A 367 -7.99 -21.87 0.73
CA ALA A 367 -8.18 -20.45 0.50
C ALA A 367 -9.04 -20.25 -0.76
N LYS A 368 -10.14 -19.49 -0.65
CA LYS A 368 -11.09 -19.24 -1.73
C LYS A 368 -10.97 -17.80 -2.21
N GLY A 369 -10.76 -17.62 -3.50
CA GLY A 369 -10.67 -16.33 -4.17
C GLY A 369 -11.69 -16.19 -5.30
N ALA A 370 -12.36 -15.04 -5.39
CA ALA A 370 -13.18 -14.66 -6.52
C ALA A 370 -12.66 -13.34 -7.13
N ILE A 371 -12.30 -13.35 -8.41
CA ILE A 371 -11.84 -12.15 -9.14
C ILE A 371 -13.00 -11.63 -9.97
N ILE A 372 -13.43 -10.39 -9.71
CA ILE A 372 -14.53 -9.73 -10.43
C ILE A 372 -13.91 -8.74 -11.41
N THR A 373 -13.98 -9.04 -12.71
CA THR A 373 -13.29 -8.25 -13.75
C THR A 373 -14.22 -7.24 -14.40
N MET A 374 -13.65 -6.17 -14.97
CA MET A 374 -14.41 -5.05 -15.53
C MET A 374 -14.61 -5.06 -17.05
N ASP A 375 -13.63 -5.56 -17.79
CA ASP A 375 -13.61 -5.59 -19.26
C ASP A 375 -12.77 -6.79 -19.75
N SER A 376 -12.70 -6.99 -21.07
CA SER A 376 -11.98 -8.13 -21.65
C SER A 376 -10.50 -8.15 -21.35
N ASP A 377 -9.80 -7.01 -21.36
CA ASP A 377 -8.38 -6.96 -21.01
C ASP A 377 -8.15 -7.32 -19.55
N ASP A 378 -8.97 -6.77 -18.66
CA ASP A 378 -8.95 -7.08 -17.23
C ASP A 378 -9.26 -8.57 -16.97
N THR A 379 -10.14 -9.18 -17.77
CA THR A 379 -10.41 -10.63 -17.70
C THR A 379 -9.26 -11.48 -18.23
N LEU A 380 -8.69 -11.15 -19.39
CA LEU A 380 -7.53 -11.86 -19.94
C LEU A 380 -6.34 -11.79 -18.99
N GLU A 381 -6.10 -10.61 -18.41
CA GLU A 381 -5.06 -10.40 -17.42
C GLU A 381 -5.30 -11.25 -16.16
N ALA A 382 -6.54 -11.26 -15.63
CA ALA A 382 -6.90 -12.10 -14.50
C ALA A 382 -6.75 -13.60 -14.79
N MET A 383 -7.04 -14.05 -16.02
CA MET A 383 -6.83 -15.44 -16.45
C MET A 383 -5.36 -15.82 -16.43
N VAL A 384 -4.50 -14.97 -17.02
CA VAL A 384 -3.04 -15.17 -17.03
C VAL A 384 -2.48 -15.20 -15.61
N ILE A 385 -2.83 -14.20 -14.80
CA ILE A 385 -2.35 -14.12 -13.41
C ILE A 385 -2.82 -15.33 -12.59
N SER A 386 -4.07 -15.78 -12.76
CA SER A 386 -4.59 -16.95 -12.05
C SER A 386 -3.87 -18.24 -12.47
N ARG A 387 -3.57 -18.42 -13.78
CA ARG A 387 -2.77 -19.55 -14.26
C ARG A 387 -1.37 -19.52 -13.62
N ARG A 388 -0.69 -18.37 -13.66
CA ARG A 388 0.65 -18.20 -13.09
C ARG A 388 0.65 -18.41 -11.57
N ALA A 389 -0.37 -17.95 -10.85
CA ALA A 389 -0.53 -18.19 -9.42
C ALA A 389 -0.63 -19.68 -9.08
N LEU A 390 -1.43 -20.44 -9.84
CA LEU A 390 -1.58 -21.89 -9.65
C LEU A 390 -0.31 -22.68 -10.02
N GLN A 391 0.56 -22.10 -10.86
CA GLN A 391 1.86 -22.66 -11.22
C GLN A 391 3.02 -22.13 -10.35
N GLU A 392 2.75 -21.18 -9.45
CA GLU A 392 3.75 -20.47 -8.64
C GLU A 392 4.84 -19.78 -9.46
N ASP A 393 4.45 -19.29 -10.64
CA ASP A 393 5.25 -18.42 -11.50
C ASP A 393 5.00 -16.97 -11.08
N LEU A 394 5.94 -16.41 -10.31
CA LEU A 394 5.80 -15.14 -9.61
C LEU A 394 6.76 -14.09 -10.15
N GLU A 395 6.40 -12.82 -10.01
CA GLU A 395 7.29 -11.73 -10.38
C GLU A 395 8.62 -11.79 -9.63
N PRO A 396 9.76 -11.48 -10.29
CA PRO A 396 11.05 -11.43 -9.63
C PRO A 396 11.08 -10.31 -8.58
N VAL A 397 11.79 -10.54 -7.47
CA VAL A 397 12.02 -9.50 -6.47
C VAL A 397 13.26 -8.71 -6.86
N LEU A 398 13.06 -7.44 -7.21
CA LEU A 398 14.14 -6.50 -7.52
C LEU A 398 14.68 -5.91 -6.20
N VAL A 399 15.86 -6.37 -5.77
CA VAL A 399 16.55 -5.78 -4.63
C VAL A 399 17.22 -4.48 -5.08
N PRO A 400 16.94 -3.32 -4.46
CA PRO A 400 17.54 -2.05 -4.86
C PRO A 400 19.07 -2.11 -4.81
N ASP A 401 19.72 -1.66 -5.88
CA ASP A 401 21.18 -1.68 -5.97
C ASP A 401 21.80 -0.44 -5.32
N LYS A 402 22.58 -0.66 -4.24
CA LYS A 402 23.36 0.34 -3.51
C LYS A 402 22.64 1.69 -3.26
N PRO A 403 21.49 1.76 -2.56
CA PRO A 403 20.83 3.05 -2.32
C PRO A 403 21.74 4.03 -1.54
N LEU A 404 22.16 5.12 -2.18
CA LEU A 404 23.20 6.02 -1.66
C LEU A 404 22.72 6.86 -0.48
N ASP A 405 21.41 7.14 -0.42
CA ASP A 405 20.76 7.80 0.71
C ASP A 405 20.77 6.91 1.97
N ALA A 406 20.44 5.63 1.82
CA ALA A 406 20.52 4.65 2.89
C ALA A 406 21.98 4.42 3.32
N LEU A 407 22.93 4.36 2.38
CA LEU A 407 24.36 4.29 2.66
C LEU A 407 24.82 5.48 3.53
N THR A 408 24.46 6.70 3.15
CA THR A 408 24.76 7.93 3.89
C THR A 408 24.26 7.84 5.33
N HIS A 409 23.00 7.43 5.51
CA HIS A 409 22.40 7.25 6.82
C HIS A 409 23.17 6.22 7.67
N GLN A 410 23.60 5.11 7.06
CA GLN A 410 24.33 4.05 7.77
C GLN A 410 25.76 4.45 8.14
N ILE A 411 26.46 5.23 7.30
CA ILE A 411 27.78 5.80 7.64
C ILE A 411 27.64 6.75 8.84
N VAL A 412 26.61 7.60 8.88
CA VAL A 412 26.31 8.40 10.07
C VAL A 412 26.09 7.50 11.28
N GLY A 413 25.33 6.40 11.12
CA GLY A 413 25.15 5.39 12.14
C GLY A 413 26.46 4.84 12.71
N LEU A 414 27.44 4.53 11.86
CA LEU A 414 28.78 4.11 12.27
C LEU A 414 29.52 5.21 13.06
N LEU A 415 29.39 6.48 12.63
CA LEU A 415 30.00 7.62 13.30
C LEU A 415 29.37 7.92 14.68
N THR A 416 28.10 7.59 14.90
CA THR A 416 27.51 7.66 16.24
C THR A 416 28.12 6.63 17.21
N GLN A 417 28.66 5.53 16.67
CA GLN A 417 29.14 4.38 17.45
C GLN A 417 30.65 4.41 17.72
N LYS A 418 31.45 4.87 16.75
CA LYS A 418 32.92 5.00 16.78
C LYS A 418 33.31 6.33 16.11
N LYS A 419 34.33 7.02 16.63
CA LYS A 419 34.70 8.38 16.17
C LYS A 419 35.46 8.44 14.83
N ARG A 420 36.14 7.36 14.46
CA ARG A 420 37.05 7.28 13.30
C ARG A 420 36.83 5.95 12.60
N TRP A 421 36.71 5.98 11.27
CA TRP A 421 36.62 4.82 10.40
C TRP A 421 37.56 5.00 9.21
N HIS A 422 38.17 3.92 8.73
CA HIS A 422 38.88 3.90 7.45
C HIS A 422 37.91 3.51 6.32
N PHE A 423 38.22 3.90 5.09
CA PHE A 423 37.38 3.54 3.93
C PHE A 423 37.31 2.01 3.78
N SER A 424 38.44 1.31 3.94
CA SER A 424 38.49 -0.15 3.92
C SER A 424 37.56 -0.77 4.97
N GLU A 425 37.58 -0.29 6.22
CA GLU A 425 36.69 -0.82 7.27
C GLU A 425 35.20 -0.68 6.91
N VAL A 426 34.82 0.40 6.22
CA VAL A 426 33.43 0.62 5.79
C VAL A 426 33.08 -0.28 4.60
N LEU A 427 33.97 -0.38 3.61
CA LEU A 427 33.79 -1.25 2.44
C LEU A 427 33.72 -2.72 2.86
N ASP A 428 34.65 -3.19 3.69
CA ASP A 428 34.70 -4.56 4.19
C ASP A 428 33.41 -4.95 4.94
N LEU A 429 32.83 -4.00 5.70
CA LEU A 429 31.60 -4.22 6.45
C LEU A 429 30.36 -4.19 5.55
N PHE A 430 30.25 -3.19 4.68
CA PHE A 430 29.02 -2.94 3.93
C PHE A 430 28.90 -3.82 2.68
N THR A 431 29.99 -4.26 2.07
CA THR A 431 29.96 -5.23 0.95
C THR A 431 29.44 -6.61 1.35
N GLN A 432 29.43 -6.93 2.66
CA GLN A 432 28.79 -8.14 3.16
C GLN A 432 27.25 -8.09 3.04
N ALA A 433 26.66 -6.91 2.99
CA ALA A 433 25.23 -6.75 2.73
C ALA A 433 24.95 -6.92 1.23
N TYR A 434 24.06 -7.83 0.87
CA TYR A 434 23.78 -8.16 -0.54
C TYR A 434 23.38 -6.96 -1.44
N PRO A 435 22.58 -5.97 -0.98
CA PRO A 435 22.30 -4.77 -1.77
C PRO A 435 23.54 -3.92 -2.07
N TYR A 436 24.64 -4.13 -1.33
CA TYR A 436 25.90 -3.39 -1.41
C TYR A 436 27.09 -4.27 -1.78
N ARG A 437 26.85 -5.49 -2.27
CA ARG A 437 27.89 -6.46 -2.65
C ARG A 437 28.91 -5.90 -3.66
N ASP A 438 28.45 -5.02 -4.54
CA ASP A 438 29.23 -4.36 -5.59
C ASP A 438 29.59 -2.90 -5.22
N LEU A 439 29.62 -2.56 -3.92
CA LEU A 439 29.95 -1.20 -3.44
C LEU A 439 31.43 -0.92 -3.65
N THR A 440 31.72 0.11 -4.45
CA THR A 440 33.09 0.49 -4.81
C THR A 440 33.61 1.62 -3.91
N GLU A 441 34.93 1.83 -3.93
CA GLU A 441 35.53 3.00 -3.29
C GLU A 441 35.05 4.31 -3.94
N GLU A 442 34.79 4.33 -5.25
CA GLU A 442 34.27 5.50 -5.96
C GLU A 442 32.87 5.89 -5.47
N ASP A 443 31.97 4.90 -5.31
CA ASP A 443 30.64 5.11 -4.73
C ASP A 443 30.74 5.73 -3.33
N LEU A 444 31.66 5.21 -2.51
CA LEU A 444 31.91 5.71 -1.16
C LEU A 444 32.45 7.15 -1.19
N ILE A 445 33.40 7.46 -2.08
CA ILE A 445 33.96 8.81 -2.26
C ILE A 445 32.86 9.80 -2.64
N LYS A 446 31.93 9.45 -3.55
CA LYS A 446 30.80 10.33 -3.93
C LYS A 446 29.94 10.70 -2.71
N VAL A 447 29.56 9.70 -1.91
CA VAL A 447 28.77 9.92 -0.68
C VAL A 447 29.55 10.74 0.35
N LEU A 448 30.80 10.39 0.59
CA LEU A 448 31.65 11.08 1.56
C LEU A 448 31.96 12.52 1.16
N THR A 449 32.11 12.79 -0.13
CA THR A 449 32.24 14.14 -0.69
C THR A 449 31.02 14.97 -0.32
N TYR A 450 29.82 14.47 -0.58
CA TYR A 450 28.59 15.14 -0.14
C TYR A 450 28.57 15.36 1.37
N MET A 451 28.87 14.33 2.18
CA MET A 451 28.86 14.43 3.65
C MET A 451 29.86 15.45 4.20
N HIS A 452 31.00 15.64 3.51
CA HIS A 452 32.07 16.56 3.86
C HIS A 452 31.80 18.01 3.44
N THR A 453 31.20 18.23 2.27
CA THR A 453 30.97 19.56 1.69
C THR A 453 29.68 20.21 2.18
N ARG A 454 28.65 19.42 2.50
CA ARG A 454 27.39 19.96 3.02
C ARG A 454 27.56 20.71 4.35
N TYR A 455 26.67 21.66 4.62
CA TYR A 455 26.59 22.34 5.89
C TYR A 455 25.22 22.15 6.57
N PRO A 456 25.16 21.76 7.87
CA PRO A 456 26.28 21.28 8.69
C PRO A 456 26.83 19.93 8.20
N ARG A 457 28.15 19.74 8.32
CA ARG A 457 28.85 18.51 7.90
C ARG A 457 28.33 17.28 8.65
N LEU A 458 28.16 16.17 7.94
CA LEU A 458 27.85 14.87 8.54
C LEU A 458 29.12 14.05 8.82
N ALA A 459 30.20 14.32 8.09
CA ALA A 459 31.51 13.73 8.33
C ALA A 459 32.60 14.76 8.03
N TRP A 460 33.75 14.61 8.69
CA TRP A 460 35.00 15.19 8.22
C TRP A 460 35.79 14.06 7.55
N VAL A 461 36.36 14.30 6.38
CA VAL A 461 36.94 13.25 5.55
C VAL A 461 38.31 13.71 5.09
N SER A 462 39.33 12.89 5.35
CA SER A 462 40.63 13.01 4.69
C SER A 462 40.63 11.99 3.56
N PHE A 463 40.60 12.47 2.31
CA PHE A 463 40.59 11.61 1.12
C PHE A 463 41.97 10.99 0.88
N ASP A 464 43.05 11.74 1.15
CA ASP A 464 44.42 11.25 1.04
C ASP A 464 44.70 10.12 2.04
N ASP A 465 44.29 10.31 3.31
CA ASP A 465 44.46 9.29 4.35
C ASP A 465 43.38 8.19 4.30
N LYS A 466 42.35 8.36 3.46
CA LYS A 466 41.16 7.50 3.38
C LYS A 466 40.48 7.28 4.75
N VAL A 467 40.27 8.36 5.49
CA VAL A 467 39.71 8.35 6.86
C VAL A 467 38.46 9.21 6.96
N ILE A 468 37.45 8.67 7.65
CA ILE A 468 36.19 9.31 7.99
C ILE A 468 36.19 9.61 9.50
N LEU A 469 36.04 10.89 9.85
CA LEU A 469 36.00 11.38 11.23
C LEU A 469 34.62 11.94 11.57
N ARG A 470 34.20 11.67 12.81
CA ARG A 470 32.97 12.22 13.36
C ARG A 470 33.10 13.75 13.49
N PRO A 471 32.11 14.54 13.05
CA PRO A 471 32.16 15.99 13.16
C PRO A 471 32.13 16.43 14.63
N GLN A 472 32.69 17.62 14.91
CA GLN A 472 32.65 18.24 16.24
C GLN A 472 31.22 18.61 16.65
N ARG A 473 30.39 19.06 15.70
CA ARG A 473 28.96 19.39 15.92
C ARG A 473 28.11 18.12 15.95
N ILE A 474 28.23 17.39 17.04
CA ILE A 474 27.58 16.09 17.26
C ILE A 474 26.04 16.18 17.26
N LYS A 475 25.48 17.32 17.69
CA LYS A 475 24.03 17.54 17.74
C LYS A 475 23.36 17.38 16.36
N GLU A 476 23.96 17.97 15.33
CA GLU A 476 23.40 17.93 13.96
C GLU A 476 23.52 16.53 13.34
N LEU A 477 24.61 15.81 13.63
CA LEU A 477 24.78 14.41 13.24
C LEU A 477 23.66 13.53 13.82
N TYR A 478 23.39 13.66 15.13
CA TYR A 478 22.31 12.91 15.78
C TYR A 478 20.94 13.33 15.30
N LYS A 479 20.71 14.64 15.11
CA LYS A 479 19.47 15.17 14.56
C LYS A 479 19.18 14.53 13.20
N TYR A 480 20.14 14.58 12.28
CA TYR A 480 20.03 13.93 10.97
C TYR A 480 19.72 12.43 11.09
N TYR A 481 20.47 11.69 11.92
CA TYR A 481 20.26 10.25 12.08
C TYR A 481 18.85 9.90 12.59
N PHE A 482 18.40 10.55 13.67
CA PHE A 482 17.12 10.21 14.29
C PHE A 482 15.90 10.75 13.53
N GLU A 483 16.03 11.83 12.77
CA GLU A 483 14.96 12.36 11.91
C GLU A 483 14.77 11.54 10.61
N ASN A 484 15.80 10.77 10.20
CA ASN A 484 15.84 10.00 8.95
C ASN A 484 15.92 8.48 9.15
N LEU A 485 15.41 7.96 10.27
CA LEU A 485 15.42 6.51 10.55
C LEU A 485 14.61 5.68 9.54
N SER A 486 13.62 6.26 8.89
CA SER A 486 12.77 5.60 7.89
C SER A 486 13.17 6.01 6.49
N MET A 487 13.25 5.05 5.57
CA MET A 487 13.41 5.30 4.14
C MET A 487 12.07 5.55 3.42
N ILE A 488 10.94 5.36 4.11
CA ILE A 488 9.62 5.72 3.57
C ILE A 488 9.55 7.24 3.39
N PRO A 489 9.24 7.76 2.19
CA PRO A 489 9.11 9.19 1.97
C PRO A 489 7.91 9.75 2.75
N ASP A 490 8.08 10.97 3.29
CA ASP A 490 6.97 11.71 3.90
C ASP A 490 6.17 12.35 2.76
N GLU A 491 4.87 12.04 2.63
CA GLU A 491 4.00 12.62 1.59
C GLU A 491 3.26 13.85 2.10
N LYS A 492 3.38 14.97 1.39
CA LYS A 492 2.53 16.14 1.65
C LYS A 492 1.18 15.99 0.95
N GLN A 493 0.14 16.47 1.61
CA GLN A 493 -1.20 16.61 1.05
C GLN A 493 -1.52 18.10 0.90
N TYR A 494 -2.15 18.47 -0.21
CA TYR A 494 -2.54 19.84 -0.52
C TYR A 494 -4.06 19.97 -0.49
N LEU A 495 -4.58 20.97 0.22
CA LEU A 495 -6.01 21.27 0.28
C LEU A 495 -6.44 22.02 -0.98
N VAL A 496 -7.37 21.47 -1.73
CA VAL A 496 -7.97 22.14 -2.90
C VAL A 496 -9.08 23.06 -2.41
N VAL A 497 -9.01 24.35 -2.75
CA VAL A 497 -9.96 25.38 -2.34
C VAL A 497 -10.53 26.07 -3.57
N ASP A 498 -11.86 26.14 -3.63
CA ASP A 498 -12.57 26.98 -4.59
C ASP A 498 -12.31 28.45 -4.26
N GLN A 499 -11.64 29.17 -5.16
CA GLN A 499 -11.34 30.59 -4.96
C GLN A 499 -12.61 31.46 -4.95
N THR A 500 -13.70 31.02 -5.59
CA THR A 500 -14.94 31.81 -5.67
C THR A 500 -15.76 31.73 -4.38
N SER A 501 -15.80 30.57 -3.75
CA SER A 501 -16.59 30.31 -2.54
C SER A 501 -15.75 30.21 -1.26
N ASP A 502 -14.42 30.26 -1.38
CA ASP A 502 -13.45 29.97 -0.31
C ASP A 502 -13.76 28.65 0.39
N THR A 503 -14.18 27.64 -0.38
CA THR A 503 -14.59 26.35 0.17
C THR A 503 -13.64 25.22 -0.17
N PRO A 504 -13.24 24.38 0.80
CA PRO A 504 -12.44 23.20 0.51
C PRO A 504 -13.23 22.19 -0.34
N ILE A 505 -12.66 21.79 -1.47
CA ILE A 505 -13.24 20.85 -2.42
C ILE A 505 -12.67 19.45 -2.20
N GLY A 506 -11.39 19.33 -1.85
CA GLY A 506 -10.74 18.02 -1.73
C GLY A 506 -9.29 18.15 -1.32
N VAL A 507 -8.56 17.04 -1.43
CA VAL A 507 -7.13 16.98 -1.12
C VAL A 507 -6.42 16.28 -2.28
N LEU A 508 -5.27 16.80 -2.68
CA LEU A 508 -4.40 16.21 -3.70
C LEU A 508 -3.06 15.81 -3.07
N ASP A 509 -2.44 14.76 -3.58
CA ASP A 509 -1.09 14.38 -3.16
C ASP A 509 -0.01 15.28 -3.79
N GLU A 510 1.15 15.29 -3.16
CA GLU A 510 2.35 15.95 -3.67
C GLU A 510 2.75 15.46 -5.08
N ALA A 511 2.44 14.21 -5.48
CA ALA A 511 2.71 13.73 -6.85
C ALA A 511 1.90 14.49 -7.89
N PHE A 512 0.58 14.53 -7.70
CA PHE A 512 -0.32 15.18 -8.62
C PHE A 512 0.01 16.66 -8.73
N VAL A 513 0.28 17.32 -7.60
CA VAL A 513 0.66 18.74 -7.59
C VAL A 513 2.01 18.97 -8.26
N ALA A 514 2.97 18.06 -8.09
CA ALA A 514 4.26 18.18 -8.77
C ALA A 514 4.16 18.01 -10.29
N GLU A 515 3.22 17.20 -10.78
CA GLU A 515 3.04 16.90 -12.21
C GLU A 515 2.06 17.86 -12.91
N TYR A 516 0.98 18.25 -12.23
CA TYR A 516 -0.14 19.00 -12.81
C TYR A 516 -0.46 20.30 -12.03
N GLY A 517 0.36 20.70 -11.06
CA GLY A 517 0.09 21.85 -10.19
C GLY A 517 0.32 23.23 -10.82
N GLU A 518 0.59 23.32 -12.12
CA GLU A 518 0.86 24.60 -12.78
C GLU A 518 -0.44 25.43 -12.97
N PRO A 519 -0.40 26.75 -12.73
CA PRO A 519 -1.51 27.65 -13.04
C PRO A 519 -2.03 27.47 -14.48
N GLY A 520 -3.34 27.36 -14.62
CA GLY A 520 -4.01 27.09 -15.89
C GLY A 520 -4.34 25.62 -16.14
N THR A 521 -3.69 24.69 -15.42
CA THR A 521 -3.95 23.26 -15.55
C THR A 521 -5.34 22.92 -15.05
N LYS A 522 -6.08 22.13 -15.83
CA LYS A 522 -7.41 21.63 -15.46
C LYS A 522 -7.28 20.24 -14.85
N PHE A 523 -8.06 19.95 -13.82
CA PHE A 523 -8.11 18.64 -13.21
C PHE A 523 -9.48 18.32 -12.64
N ILE A 524 -9.74 17.04 -12.41
CA ILE A 524 -11.04 16.57 -11.91
C ILE A 524 -10.93 16.17 -10.44
N VAL A 525 -11.67 16.85 -9.55
CA VAL A 525 -11.83 16.43 -8.15
C VAL A 525 -13.30 16.46 -7.79
N ARG A 526 -13.77 15.39 -7.12
CA ARG A 526 -15.18 15.20 -6.75
C ARG A 526 -16.15 15.30 -7.94
N GLY A 527 -15.73 14.83 -9.10
CA GLY A 527 -16.61 14.76 -10.27
C GLY A 527 -16.84 16.08 -11.00
N SER A 528 -16.14 17.16 -10.62
CA SER A 528 -16.17 18.44 -11.34
C SER A 528 -14.79 18.77 -11.88
N ALA A 529 -14.74 19.40 -13.05
CA ALA A 529 -13.52 19.96 -13.60
C ALA A 529 -13.20 21.30 -12.92
N TRP A 530 -11.96 21.45 -12.50
CA TRP A 530 -11.43 22.60 -11.80
C TRP A 530 -10.17 23.08 -12.50
N LYS A 531 -10.04 24.38 -12.69
CA LYS A 531 -8.84 25.01 -13.24
C LYS A 531 -8.01 25.59 -12.11
N ILE A 532 -6.73 25.21 -12.04
CA ILE A 532 -5.77 25.78 -11.08
C ILE A 532 -5.55 27.24 -11.42
N ILE A 533 -5.74 28.11 -10.44
CA ILE A 533 -5.39 29.53 -10.55
C ILE A 533 -3.99 29.75 -10.00
N HIS A 534 -3.71 29.21 -8.81
CA HIS A 534 -2.39 29.23 -8.22
C HIS A 534 -2.29 28.20 -7.08
N VAL A 535 -1.05 27.87 -6.71
CA VAL A 535 -0.72 27.01 -5.57
C VAL A 535 0.03 27.87 -4.56
N TYR A 536 -0.41 27.88 -3.31
CA TYR A 536 0.22 28.66 -2.24
C TYR A 536 0.26 27.86 -0.94
N GLY A 537 1.46 27.69 -0.37
CA GLY A 537 1.69 26.91 0.84
C GLY A 537 1.28 25.43 0.69
N ASP A 538 0.26 25.02 1.43
CA ASP A 538 -0.39 23.71 1.38
C ASP A 538 -1.80 23.77 0.73
N HIS A 539 -2.11 24.85 0.01
CA HIS A 539 -3.40 25.08 -0.64
C HIS A 539 -3.27 25.22 -2.16
N ILE A 540 -4.26 24.71 -2.89
CA ILE A 540 -4.41 24.87 -4.34
C ILE A 540 -5.72 25.61 -4.58
N TYR A 541 -5.62 26.83 -5.10
CA TYR A 541 -6.79 27.64 -5.40
C TYR A 541 -7.25 27.39 -6.82
N VAL A 542 -8.54 27.07 -6.96
CA VAL A 542 -9.13 26.67 -8.23
C VAL A 542 -10.40 27.43 -8.54
N LYS A 543 -10.81 27.39 -9.81
CA LYS A 543 -12.15 27.82 -10.26
C LYS A 543 -12.83 26.70 -11.04
N PRO A 544 -14.18 26.64 -11.06
CA PRO A 544 -14.90 25.71 -11.91
C PRO A 544 -14.49 25.87 -13.37
N ALA A 545 -14.43 24.76 -14.12
CA ALA A 545 -14.25 24.75 -15.56
C ALA A 545 -15.45 24.06 -16.22
N ASP A 546 -16.01 24.69 -17.27
CA ASP A 546 -17.19 24.16 -17.99
C ASP A 546 -16.83 23.00 -18.94
N ASP A 547 -15.55 22.87 -19.26
CA ASP A 547 -15.00 21.83 -20.11
C ASP A 547 -14.53 20.65 -19.24
N PRO A 548 -15.11 19.44 -19.41
CA PRO A 548 -14.80 18.26 -18.60
C PRO A 548 -13.41 17.67 -18.89
N THR A 549 -12.65 18.21 -19.84
CA THR A 549 -11.26 17.79 -20.06
C THR A 549 -10.35 18.30 -18.94
N GLY A 550 -9.61 17.39 -18.32
CA GLY A 550 -8.67 17.72 -17.26
C GLY A 550 -7.84 16.53 -16.82
N ALA A 551 -6.65 16.80 -16.27
CA ALA A 551 -5.84 15.78 -15.64
C ALA A 551 -6.65 15.12 -14.52
N ILE A 552 -6.88 13.83 -14.64
CA ILE A 552 -7.47 13.07 -13.54
C ILE A 552 -6.36 12.90 -12.51
N PRO A 553 -6.60 13.18 -11.22
CA PRO A 553 -5.73 12.75 -10.14
C PRO A 553 -5.71 11.23 -10.06
N SER A 554 -5.00 10.60 -11.00
CA SER A 554 -4.41 9.31 -10.75
C SER A 554 -3.33 9.58 -9.72
N TRP A 555 -3.51 9.05 -8.51
CA TRP A 555 -2.44 8.96 -7.52
C TRP A 555 -1.32 8.15 -8.18
N VAL A 556 -0.35 8.82 -8.80
CA VAL A 556 0.65 8.22 -9.70
C VAL A 556 1.52 7.18 -8.97
N GLY A 557 1.46 7.14 -7.63
CA GLY A 557 2.09 6.14 -6.77
C GLY A 557 1.21 5.01 -6.21
N GLU A 558 -0.11 4.95 -6.51
CA GLU A 558 -1.00 3.88 -6.01
C GLU A 558 -1.32 2.77 -7.04
N GLU A 559 -1.06 2.99 -8.34
CA GLU A 559 -1.42 2.00 -9.37
C GLU A 559 -0.41 0.85 -9.43
N ILE A 560 -0.90 -0.38 -9.21
CA ILE A 560 -0.09 -1.59 -9.25
C ILE A 560 0.27 -1.90 -10.72
N PRO A 561 1.57 -1.95 -11.09
CA PRO A 561 1.97 -2.19 -12.46
C PRO A 561 1.71 -3.65 -12.85
N VAL A 562 1.27 -3.84 -14.09
CA VAL A 562 1.18 -5.16 -14.74
C VAL A 562 2.56 -5.53 -15.28
N PRO A 563 3.11 -6.69 -14.90
CA PRO A 563 4.41 -7.17 -15.39
C PRO A 563 4.45 -7.38 -16.90
N TYR A 564 5.65 -7.25 -17.47
CA TYR A 564 5.91 -7.46 -18.90
C TYR A 564 5.44 -8.85 -19.37
N GLU A 565 5.77 -9.89 -18.61
CA GLU A 565 5.49 -11.29 -18.95
C GLU A 565 4.00 -11.62 -18.88
N VAL A 566 3.25 -10.96 -17.97
CA VAL A 566 1.79 -11.09 -17.88
C VAL A 566 1.15 -10.49 -19.13
N ALA A 567 1.57 -9.28 -19.50
CA ALA A 567 1.00 -8.60 -20.65
C ALA A 567 1.36 -9.29 -21.98
N LEU A 568 2.59 -9.80 -22.12
CA LEU A 568 3.00 -10.60 -23.26
C LEU A 568 2.11 -11.84 -23.42
N GLU A 569 1.82 -12.57 -22.33
CA GLU A 569 0.98 -13.76 -22.40
C GLU A 569 -0.48 -13.43 -22.78
N VAL A 570 -0.99 -12.25 -22.39
CA VAL A 570 -2.26 -11.75 -22.94
C VAL A 570 -2.17 -11.53 -24.45
N GLY A 571 -1.05 -10.97 -24.93
CA GLY A 571 -0.74 -10.88 -26.36
C GLY A 571 -0.70 -12.24 -27.07
N GLU A 572 -0.17 -13.27 -26.42
CA GLU A 572 -0.16 -14.65 -26.93
C GLU A 572 -1.57 -15.23 -27.06
N ILE A 573 -2.48 -14.95 -26.11
CA ILE A 573 -3.89 -15.39 -26.21
C ILE A 573 -4.54 -14.77 -27.44
N ARG A 574 -4.28 -13.48 -27.70
CA ARG A 574 -4.79 -12.77 -28.90
C ARG A 574 -4.22 -13.40 -30.18
N ARG A 575 -2.91 -13.66 -30.24
CA ARG A 575 -2.25 -14.33 -31.38
C ARG A 575 -2.83 -15.71 -31.63
N TYR A 576 -2.93 -16.53 -30.58
CA TYR A 576 -3.50 -17.86 -30.67
C TYR A 576 -4.94 -17.81 -31.21
N THR A 577 -5.75 -16.87 -30.71
CA THR A 577 -7.13 -16.69 -31.19
C THR A 577 -7.17 -16.28 -32.66
N GLU A 578 -6.33 -15.33 -33.08
CA GLU A 578 -6.19 -14.93 -34.50
C GLU A 578 -5.84 -16.13 -35.39
N ASP A 579 -4.82 -16.90 -35.01
CA ASP A 579 -4.32 -18.05 -35.78
C ASP A 579 -5.38 -19.14 -35.91
N GLN A 580 -6.09 -19.46 -34.82
CA GLN A 580 -7.14 -20.48 -34.87
C GLN A 580 -8.32 -20.05 -35.76
N LEU A 581 -8.78 -18.81 -35.65
CA LEU A 581 -9.88 -18.29 -36.46
C LEU A 581 -9.50 -18.22 -37.95
N LYS A 582 -8.27 -17.80 -38.28
CA LYS A 582 -7.75 -17.82 -39.66
C LYS A 582 -7.65 -19.23 -40.23
N ASN A 583 -7.38 -20.23 -39.38
CA ASN A 583 -7.40 -21.64 -39.75
C ASN A 583 -8.82 -22.26 -39.81
N GLY A 584 -9.87 -21.44 -39.77
CA GLY A 584 -11.26 -21.87 -39.93
C GLY A 584 -11.90 -22.47 -38.67
N LYS A 585 -11.25 -22.37 -37.51
CA LYS A 585 -11.83 -22.81 -36.23
C LYS A 585 -12.94 -21.87 -35.79
N LYS A 586 -13.97 -22.43 -35.14
CA LYS A 586 -15.03 -21.61 -34.54
C LYS A 586 -14.58 -21.06 -33.18
N PRO A 587 -15.11 -19.89 -32.74
CA PRO A 587 -14.78 -19.33 -31.42
C PRO A 587 -14.97 -20.31 -30.26
N GLU A 588 -15.98 -21.18 -30.32
CA GLU A 588 -16.26 -22.19 -29.28
C GLU A 588 -15.14 -23.23 -29.14
N GLU A 589 -14.47 -23.60 -30.24
CA GLU A 589 -13.30 -24.49 -30.23
C GLU A 589 -12.08 -23.79 -29.61
N VAL A 590 -11.88 -22.50 -29.91
CA VAL A 590 -10.80 -21.70 -29.31
C VAL A 590 -10.98 -21.62 -27.80
N VAL A 591 -12.21 -21.35 -27.34
CA VAL A 591 -12.58 -21.29 -25.92
C VAL A 591 -12.33 -22.62 -25.23
N LEU A 592 -12.66 -23.74 -25.87
CA LEU A 592 -12.41 -25.07 -25.30
C LEU A 592 -10.91 -25.28 -25.03
N ASN A 593 -10.05 -24.95 -25.99
CA ASN A 593 -8.61 -25.09 -25.84
C ASN A 593 -8.04 -24.13 -24.78
N LEU A 594 -8.50 -22.88 -24.75
CA LEU A 594 -8.10 -21.92 -23.73
C LEU A 594 -8.54 -22.36 -22.33
N SER A 595 -9.73 -22.97 -22.18
CA SER A 595 -10.23 -23.48 -20.89
C SER A 595 -9.40 -24.64 -20.32
N ALA A 596 -8.61 -25.33 -21.15
CA ALA A 596 -7.69 -26.35 -20.68
C ALA A 596 -6.40 -25.75 -20.07
N LYS A 597 -6.01 -24.55 -20.49
CA LYS A 597 -4.79 -23.85 -20.02
C LYS A 597 -5.07 -22.85 -18.91
N TYR A 598 -6.19 -22.13 -18.97
CA TYR A 598 -6.52 -21.02 -18.07
C TYR A 598 -7.66 -21.38 -17.12
N PRO A 599 -7.56 -21.07 -15.81
CA PRO A 599 -8.53 -21.45 -14.80
C PRO A 599 -9.77 -20.53 -14.82
N ALA A 600 -10.52 -20.54 -15.91
CA ALA A 600 -11.74 -19.75 -16.07
C ALA A 600 -12.85 -20.55 -16.75
N ASP A 601 -14.10 -20.22 -16.42
CA ASP A 601 -15.27 -20.85 -17.04
C ASP A 601 -15.36 -20.47 -18.52
N LYS A 602 -15.82 -21.40 -19.36
CA LYS A 602 -15.87 -21.21 -20.82
C LYS A 602 -16.63 -19.94 -21.24
N GLU A 603 -17.72 -19.62 -20.55
CA GLU A 603 -18.50 -18.41 -20.80
C GLU A 603 -17.68 -17.13 -20.55
N VAL A 604 -16.90 -17.12 -19.46
CA VAL A 604 -16.01 -16.00 -19.12
C VAL A 604 -14.92 -15.85 -20.18
N ILE A 605 -14.31 -16.95 -20.62
CA ILE A 605 -13.28 -16.95 -21.68
C ILE A 605 -13.87 -16.45 -23.00
N PHE A 606 -15.03 -16.96 -23.40
CA PHE A 606 -15.70 -16.53 -24.62
C PHE A 606 -15.94 -15.02 -24.62
N ARG A 607 -16.42 -14.50 -23.49
CA ARG A 607 -16.63 -13.06 -23.32
C ARG A 607 -15.32 -12.28 -23.33
N ALA A 608 -14.26 -12.79 -22.71
CA ALA A 608 -12.95 -12.15 -22.66
C ALA A 608 -12.29 -12.01 -24.04
N ILE A 609 -12.58 -12.91 -24.99
CA ILE A 609 -12.03 -12.85 -26.35
C ILE A 609 -12.96 -12.19 -27.37
N ILE A 610 -14.12 -11.66 -26.97
CA ILE A 610 -15.14 -11.20 -27.93
C ILE A 610 -14.62 -10.08 -28.83
N GLU A 611 -13.91 -9.08 -28.28
CA GLU A 611 -13.33 -8.01 -29.09
C GLU A 611 -12.19 -8.51 -30.00
N THR A 612 -11.47 -9.54 -29.56
CA THR A 612 -10.44 -10.22 -30.35
C THR A 612 -11.08 -10.90 -31.56
N VAL A 613 -12.16 -11.65 -31.34
CA VAL A 613 -12.93 -12.33 -32.41
C VAL A 613 -13.53 -11.32 -33.39
N ASP A 614 -14.14 -10.25 -32.87
CA ASP A 614 -14.79 -9.22 -33.70
C ASP A 614 -13.78 -8.46 -34.57
N GLN A 615 -12.60 -8.17 -34.04
CA GLN A 615 -11.56 -7.48 -34.81
C GLN A 615 -11.01 -8.38 -35.93
N VAL A 616 -10.80 -9.67 -35.66
CA VAL A 616 -10.41 -10.65 -36.71
C VAL A 616 -11.48 -10.75 -37.79
N ARG A 617 -12.76 -10.79 -37.42
CA ARG A 617 -13.89 -10.83 -38.37
C ARG A 617 -13.97 -9.57 -39.23
N LYS A 618 -13.61 -8.41 -38.69
CA LYS A 618 -13.49 -7.15 -39.44
C LYS A 618 -12.24 -7.09 -40.34
N GLY A 619 -11.36 -8.09 -40.30
CA GLY A 619 -10.17 -8.18 -41.15
C GLY A 619 -9.02 -7.28 -40.70
N TYR A 620 -9.08 -6.72 -39.50
CA TYR A 620 -7.99 -5.90 -38.96
C TYR A 620 -6.95 -6.79 -38.25
N PRO A 621 -5.64 -6.59 -38.49
CA PRO A 621 -4.58 -7.22 -37.71
C PRO A 621 -4.77 -6.99 -36.20
N LEU A 622 -4.44 -8.00 -35.39
CA LEU A 622 -4.49 -7.89 -33.93
C LEU A 622 -3.17 -7.42 -33.33
N PRO A 623 -3.19 -6.63 -32.24
CA PRO A 623 -2.05 -6.47 -31.36
C PRO A 623 -1.79 -7.75 -30.56
N THR A 624 -0.55 -8.23 -30.61
CA THR A 624 -0.13 -9.51 -30.01
C THR A 624 1.23 -9.37 -29.33
N ASP A 625 1.76 -10.48 -28.79
CA ASP A 625 3.15 -10.58 -28.32
C ASP A 625 4.19 -10.33 -29.43
N LYS A 626 3.79 -10.41 -30.71
CA LYS A 626 4.66 -10.24 -31.89
C LYS A 626 4.22 -9.13 -32.84
N ARG A 627 3.20 -8.35 -32.49
CA ARG A 627 2.69 -7.27 -33.34
C ARG A 627 2.22 -6.08 -32.52
N ILE A 628 2.78 -4.91 -32.82
CA ILE A 628 2.30 -3.61 -32.40
C ILE A 628 1.38 -3.08 -33.51
N THR A 629 0.18 -2.61 -33.14
CA THR A 629 -0.72 -1.95 -34.09
C THR A 629 -0.89 -0.48 -33.73
N LEU A 630 -0.86 0.40 -34.72
CA LEU A 630 -1.09 1.83 -34.57
C LEU A 630 -2.35 2.22 -35.33
N GLU A 631 -3.21 3.03 -34.74
CA GLU A 631 -4.37 3.59 -35.44
C GLU A 631 -4.57 5.07 -35.09
N ASP A 632 -5.07 5.82 -36.06
CA ASP A 632 -5.48 7.21 -35.89
C ASP A 632 -6.96 7.23 -35.43
N TRP A 633 -7.24 7.97 -34.37
CA TRP A 633 -8.60 8.17 -33.85
C TRP A 633 -8.78 9.62 -33.41
N GLU A 634 -9.59 10.37 -34.15
CA GLU A 634 -9.76 11.82 -33.98
C GLU A 634 -8.39 12.55 -33.95
N ASP A 635 -8.10 13.31 -32.88
CA ASP A 635 -6.84 14.01 -32.65
C ASP A 635 -5.79 13.17 -31.89
N TYR A 636 -5.99 11.84 -31.86
CA TYR A 636 -5.16 10.90 -31.11
C TYR A 636 -4.54 9.83 -32.01
N VAL A 637 -3.35 9.40 -31.63
CA VAL A 637 -2.72 8.17 -32.13
C VAL A 637 -2.77 7.13 -31.02
N VAL A 638 -3.36 5.98 -31.30
CA VAL A 638 -3.46 4.84 -30.39
C VAL A 638 -2.47 3.76 -30.80
N ILE A 639 -1.51 3.49 -29.93
CA ILE A 639 -0.54 2.39 -30.07
C ILE A 639 -1.02 1.24 -29.18
N GLN A 640 -1.30 0.09 -29.77
CA GLN A 640 -1.59 -1.14 -29.03
C GLN A 640 -0.30 -1.95 -28.87
N ALA A 641 0.13 -2.14 -27.64
CA ALA A 641 1.39 -2.79 -27.28
C ALA A 641 1.22 -3.60 -26.00
N SER A 642 1.31 -4.93 -26.10
CA SER A 642 1.09 -5.88 -24.99
C SER A 642 2.35 -6.08 -24.14
N PHE A 643 2.96 -4.99 -23.66
CA PHE A 643 4.25 -5.03 -22.93
C PHE A 643 4.15 -4.62 -21.46
N GLY A 644 2.94 -4.43 -20.93
CA GLY A 644 2.75 -4.16 -19.51
C GLY A 644 2.99 -2.70 -19.15
N SER A 645 2.80 -2.38 -17.87
CA SER A 645 2.67 -0.98 -17.46
C SER A 645 3.96 -0.17 -17.58
N LEU A 646 5.10 -0.73 -17.17
CA LEU A 646 6.36 0.01 -17.10
C LEU A 646 7.04 0.16 -18.48
N VAL A 647 6.99 -0.86 -19.32
CA VAL A 647 7.50 -0.78 -20.70
C VAL A 647 6.66 0.20 -21.51
N ASN A 648 5.32 0.11 -21.47
CA ASN A 648 4.47 1.06 -22.17
C ASN A 648 4.64 2.49 -21.66
N ARG A 649 4.82 2.69 -20.35
CA ARG A 649 5.14 4.01 -19.78
C ARG A 649 6.50 4.53 -20.26
N THR A 650 7.48 3.64 -20.41
CA THR A 650 8.81 4.01 -20.91
C THR A 650 8.74 4.42 -22.38
N LEU A 651 8.12 3.60 -23.23
CA LEU A 651 7.86 3.92 -24.64
C LEU A 651 7.05 5.21 -24.79
N ALA A 652 5.98 5.39 -24.02
CA ALA A 652 5.15 6.59 -23.99
C ALA A 652 5.98 7.85 -23.74
N ARG A 653 6.88 7.81 -22.75
CA ARG A 653 7.77 8.94 -22.43
C ARG A 653 8.79 9.21 -23.53
N LEU A 654 9.41 8.18 -24.08
CA LEU A 654 10.38 8.31 -25.19
C LEU A 654 9.72 8.93 -26.42
N ILE A 655 8.59 8.38 -26.85
CA ILE A 655 7.85 8.86 -28.03
C ILE A 655 7.33 10.28 -27.80
N GLY A 656 6.71 10.54 -26.65
CA GLY A 656 6.21 11.88 -26.31
C GLY A 656 7.32 12.93 -26.27
N HIS A 657 8.49 12.58 -25.75
CA HIS A 657 9.66 13.46 -25.73
C HIS A 657 10.18 13.77 -27.15
N ILE A 658 10.35 12.75 -27.99
CA ILE A 658 10.82 12.90 -29.38
C ILE A 658 9.83 13.71 -30.22
N LEU A 659 8.53 13.43 -30.08
CA LEU A 659 7.49 14.21 -30.77
C LEU A 659 7.46 15.65 -30.31
N SER A 660 7.63 15.90 -29.00
CA SER A 660 7.65 17.26 -28.46
C SER A 660 8.85 18.06 -29.00
N GLU A 661 10.03 17.42 -29.13
CA GLU A 661 11.20 18.08 -29.73
C GLU A 661 11.05 18.32 -31.24
N LYS A 662 10.42 17.39 -31.97
CA LYS A 662 10.16 17.54 -33.41
C LYS A 662 9.11 18.62 -33.72
N THR A 663 8.05 18.69 -32.93
CA THR A 663 6.89 19.56 -33.19
C THR A 663 7.00 20.92 -32.49
N GLY A 664 7.79 21.04 -31.43
CA GLY A 664 7.87 22.22 -30.58
C GLY A 664 6.67 22.40 -29.63
N TYR A 665 5.70 21.49 -29.65
CA TYR A 665 4.51 21.52 -28.79
C TYR A 665 4.62 20.50 -27.66
N THR A 666 3.91 20.75 -26.57
CA THR A 666 3.75 19.77 -25.49
C THR A 666 2.78 18.68 -25.94
N ILE A 667 3.25 17.44 -25.98
CA ILE A 667 2.46 16.27 -26.38
C ILE A 667 1.87 15.62 -25.13
N GLY A 668 0.54 15.49 -25.10
CA GLY A 668 -0.15 14.72 -24.06
C GLY A 668 0.00 13.23 -24.31
N VAL A 669 0.45 12.47 -23.32
CA VAL A 669 0.56 11.01 -23.43
C VAL A 669 -0.12 10.34 -22.24
N GLN A 670 -0.92 9.31 -22.55
CA GLN A 670 -1.52 8.42 -21.58
C GLN A 670 -1.18 6.98 -21.93
N GLN A 671 -1.17 6.10 -20.94
CA GLN A 671 -0.88 4.68 -21.16
C GLN A 671 -1.61 3.79 -20.17
N ASP A 672 -1.85 2.56 -20.63
CA ASP A 672 -2.24 1.41 -19.82
C ASP A 672 -1.31 0.22 -20.16
N PRO A 673 -1.47 -0.97 -19.53
CA PRO A 673 -0.62 -2.13 -19.79
C PRO A 673 -0.60 -2.65 -21.25
N TYR A 674 -1.57 -2.25 -22.05
CA TYR A 674 -1.81 -2.76 -23.41
C TYR A 674 -1.83 -1.64 -24.46
N ARG A 675 -1.82 -0.36 -24.05
CA ARG A 675 -2.05 0.80 -24.92
C ARG A 675 -1.22 2.02 -24.53
N ILE A 676 -0.84 2.80 -25.53
CA ILE A 676 -0.34 4.17 -25.39
C ILE A 676 -1.22 5.05 -26.28
N VAL A 677 -1.75 6.13 -25.71
CA VAL A 677 -2.59 7.11 -26.40
C VAL A 677 -1.85 8.44 -26.39
N ILE A 678 -1.57 8.95 -27.58
CA ILE A 678 -0.82 10.19 -27.79
C ILE A 678 -1.79 11.21 -28.37
N GLN A 679 -1.93 12.35 -27.70
CA GLN A 679 -2.70 13.48 -28.23
C GLN A 679 -1.80 14.29 -29.16
N THR A 680 -2.12 14.23 -30.46
CA THR A 680 -1.29 14.86 -31.51
C THR A 680 -1.88 16.17 -32.02
N PHE A 681 -3.12 16.53 -31.65
CA PHE A 681 -3.83 17.70 -32.21
C PHE A 681 -3.79 17.74 -33.74
N GLY A 682 -3.77 16.57 -34.38
CA GLY A 682 -3.64 16.42 -35.84
C GLY A 682 -2.26 16.76 -36.43
N THR A 683 -1.27 17.12 -35.60
CA THR A 683 0.10 17.48 -36.06
C THR A 683 0.99 16.29 -36.38
N SER A 684 0.62 15.10 -35.91
CA SER A 684 1.33 13.85 -36.17
C SER A 684 0.34 12.71 -36.31
N LYS A 685 0.65 11.76 -37.19
CA LYS A 685 -0.17 10.57 -37.50
C LYS A 685 0.50 9.28 -37.04
N SER A 686 -0.24 8.18 -37.12
CA SER A 686 0.23 6.83 -36.86
C SER A 686 1.56 6.49 -37.56
N GLU A 687 1.76 6.96 -38.80
CA GLU A 687 2.99 6.71 -39.56
C GLU A 687 4.22 7.43 -38.97
N ASP A 688 4.06 8.63 -38.43
CA ASP A 688 5.15 9.36 -37.78
C ASP A 688 5.63 8.63 -36.51
N VAL A 689 4.67 8.10 -35.74
CA VAL A 689 4.93 7.31 -34.55
C VAL A 689 5.57 5.97 -34.91
N ARG A 690 5.13 5.32 -36.00
CA ARG A 690 5.75 4.11 -36.53
C ARG A 690 7.21 4.37 -36.88
N GLN A 691 7.53 5.47 -37.56
CA GLN A 691 8.91 5.80 -37.89
C GLN A 691 9.77 5.99 -36.62
N ILE A 692 9.24 6.66 -35.60
CA ILE A 692 9.93 6.81 -34.31
C ILE A 692 10.25 5.44 -33.68
N LEU A 693 9.30 4.51 -33.67
CA LEU A 693 9.51 3.16 -33.14
C LEU A 693 10.59 2.38 -33.91
N LEU A 694 10.71 2.59 -35.22
CA LEU A 694 11.72 1.95 -36.06
C LEU A 694 13.11 2.60 -35.91
N ASP A 695 13.18 3.88 -35.57
CA ASP A 695 14.44 4.62 -35.41
C ASP A 695 15.03 4.48 -34.00
N LEU A 696 14.19 4.39 -32.97
CA LEU A 696 14.59 4.25 -31.56
C LEU A 696 15.69 3.21 -31.28
N PRO A 697 15.66 1.98 -31.85
CA PRO A 697 16.69 0.96 -31.64
C PRO A 697 18.11 1.36 -32.06
N ASN A 698 18.25 2.44 -32.84
CA ASN A 698 19.53 2.97 -33.31
C ASN A 698 20.02 4.17 -32.48
N THR A 699 19.36 4.45 -31.35
CA THR A 699 19.67 5.59 -30.47
C THR A 699 20.12 5.14 -29.08
N ASP A 700 20.65 6.08 -28.30
CA ASP A 700 20.95 5.87 -26.88
C ASP A 700 19.66 6.02 -26.06
N VAL A 701 18.90 4.93 -26.00
CA VAL A 701 17.58 4.87 -25.33
C VAL A 701 17.68 5.26 -23.86
N GLU A 702 18.76 4.87 -23.17
CA GLU A 702 18.96 5.18 -21.75
C GLU A 702 19.15 6.68 -21.54
N ASN A 703 19.98 7.32 -22.35
CA ASN A 703 20.18 8.77 -22.27
C ASN A 703 18.90 9.55 -22.63
N ILE A 704 18.16 9.13 -23.66
CA ILE A 704 16.87 9.76 -24.00
C ILE A 704 15.86 9.57 -22.85
N ALA A 705 15.83 8.40 -22.22
CA ALA A 705 14.98 8.14 -21.06
C ALA A 705 15.31 9.06 -19.87
N VAL A 706 16.60 9.28 -19.59
CA VAL A 706 17.06 10.24 -18.58
C VAL A 706 16.62 11.66 -18.92
N GLN A 707 16.82 12.11 -20.15
CA GLN A 707 16.42 13.45 -20.61
C GLN A 707 14.90 13.67 -20.57
N ALA A 708 14.12 12.68 -21.01
CA ALA A 708 12.67 12.71 -20.93
C ALA A 708 12.18 12.78 -19.48
N THR A 709 12.81 12.02 -18.59
CA THR A 709 12.41 11.88 -17.19
C THR A 709 12.75 13.10 -16.34
N THR A 710 13.94 13.69 -16.54
CA THR A 710 14.39 14.85 -15.75
C THR A 710 13.48 16.07 -15.90
N LYS A 711 12.72 16.19 -17.00
CA LYS A 711 11.74 17.27 -17.22
C LYS A 711 10.43 17.08 -16.44
N THR A 712 10.14 15.87 -15.96
CA THR A 712 8.84 15.51 -15.35
C THR A 712 8.67 16.02 -13.91
N GLY A 713 7.41 16.23 -13.50
CA GLY A 713 7.05 16.52 -12.10
C GLY A 713 7.43 15.40 -11.13
N LEU A 714 7.33 14.14 -11.58
CA LEU A 714 7.66 12.96 -10.78
C LEU A 714 9.14 12.91 -10.40
N PHE A 715 10.04 13.20 -11.35
CA PHE A 715 11.47 13.27 -11.05
C PHE A 715 11.80 14.39 -10.06
N LYS A 716 11.19 15.57 -10.23
CA LYS A 716 11.32 16.69 -9.28
C LYS A 716 10.93 16.26 -7.86
N ARG A 717 9.80 15.58 -7.72
CA ARG A 717 9.34 15.01 -6.43
C ARG A 717 10.33 13.97 -5.88
N ARG A 718 10.80 13.05 -6.72
CA ARG A 718 11.76 12.01 -6.34
C ARG A 718 13.04 12.62 -5.78
N MET A 719 13.58 13.62 -6.47
CA MET A 719 14.76 14.35 -6.03
C MET A 719 14.54 15.01 -4.67
N VAL A 720 13.39 15.65 -4.44
CA VAL A 720 13.04 16.22 -3.13
C VAL A 720 13.04 15.15 -2.04
N HIS A 721 12.46 13.97 -2.30
CA HIS A 721 12.46 12.87 -1.35
C HIS A 721 13.87 12.39 -1.03
N VAL A 722 14.69 12.12 -2.05
CA VAL A 722 16.09 11.68 -1.90
C VAL A 722 16.89 12.76 -1.14
N ALA A 723 16.78 14.03 -1.52
CA ALA A 723 17.44 15.15 -0.87
C ALA A 723 17.04 15.28 0.62
N ARG A 724 15.77 15.02 0.98
CA ARG A 724 15.32 14.94 2.39
C ARG A 724 16.02 13.79 3.12
N LYS A 725 16.17 12.60 2.51
CA LYS A 725 16.86 11.44 3.12
C LYS A 725 18.37 11.65 3.28
N PHE A 726 19.01 12.37 2.36
CA PHE A 726 20.39 12.86 2.53
C PHE A 726 20.49 14.01 3.54
N GLY A 727 19.36 14.59 3.96
CA GLY A 727 19.27 15.69 4.91
C GLY A 727 19.66 17.04 4.32
N ALA A 728 19.67 17.17 3.00
CA ALA A 728 19.90 18.43 2.28
C ALA A 728 18.68 19.37 2.41
N LEU A 729 17.48 18.80 2.53
CA LEU A 729 16.23 19.52 2.71
C LEU A 729 15.60 19.13 4.05
N SER A 730 14.99 20.09 4.73
CA SER A 730 14.16 19.80 5.91
C SER A 730 12.81 19.20 5.48
N LYS A 731 12.12 18.51 6.42
CA LYS A 731 10.82 17.90 6.14
C LYS A 731 9.73 18.90 5.79
N TRP A 732 9.86 20.14 6.27
CA TRP A 732 8.81 21.17 6.21
C TRP A 732 9.19 22.37 5.33
N VAL A 733 10.16 22.21 4.41
CA VAL A 733 10.50 23.29 3.47
C VAL A 733 9.27 23.64 2.64
N ASP A 734 8.89 24.92 2.66
CA ASP A 734 7.87 25.46 1.76
C ASP A 734 8.51 25.79 0.41
N PHE A 735 8.03 25.13 -0.64
CA PHE A 735 8.51 25.31 -2.01
C PHE A 735 7.85 26.48 -2.73
N SER A 736 6.93 27.21 -2.10
CA SER A 736 6.31 28.41 -2.65
C SER A 736 7.33 29.47 -3.11
N ASN A 737 8.49 29.54 -2.45
CA ASN A 737 9.52 30.56 -2.68
C ASN A 737 10.79 30.06 -3.37
N ILE A 738 10.90 28.76 -3.70
CA ILE A 738 12.09 28.17 -4.33
C ILE A 738 11.72 27.58 -5.68
N SER A 739 12.39 28.02 -6.75
CA SER A 739 12.25 27.37 -8.04
C SER A 739 12.82 25.96 -7.95
N LEU A 740 11.94 24.95 -8.03
CA LEU A 740 12.36 23.54 -8.08
C LEU A 740 13.44 23.32 -9.16
N ARG A 741 13.36 24.02 -10.29
CA ARG A 741 14.36 23.95 -11.36
C ARG A 741 15.76 24.41 -10.91
N GLN A 742 15.86 25.47 -10.12
CA GLN A 742 17.15 25.94 -9.59
C GLN A 742 17.71 24.98 -8.55
N LEU A 743 16.83 24.39 -7.72
CA LEU A 743 17.21 23.38 -6.74
C LEU A 743 17.72 22.10 -7.43
N MET A 744 17.12 21.71 -8.55
CA MET A 744 17.62 20.58 -9.33
C MET A 744 19.04 20.82 -9.83
N LYS A 745 19.27 22.00 -10.41
CA LYS A 745 20.57 22.39 -10.93
C LYS A 745 21.66 22.42 -9.85
N SER A 746 21.32 22.74 -8.60
CA SER A 746 22.29 22.73 -7.50
C SER A 746 22.67 21.34 -7.02
N PHE A 747 21.88 20.31 -7.32
CA PHE A 747 22.19 18.91 -7.00
C PHE A 747 22.84 18.14 -8.15
N GLU A 748 22.87 18.67 -9.38
CA GLU A 748 23.55 18.05 -10.52
C GLU A 748 25.01 17.67 -10.17
N GLY A 749 25.42 16.46 -10.53
CA GLY A 749 26.74 15.92 -10.21
C GLY A 749 26.97 15.52 -8.74
N THR A 750 25.92 15.51 -7.92
CA THR A 750 25.98 15.03 -6.53
C THR A 750 25.36 13.64 -6.39
N ALA A 751 25.73 12.92 -5.31
CA ALA A 751 25.13 11.62 -4.97
C ALA A 751 23.60 11.66 -4.80
N ILE A 752 23.02 12.84 -4.51
CA ILE A 752 21.56 13.03 -4.43
C ILE A 752 20.93 12.88 -5.81
N TYR A 753 21.55 13.49 -6.82
CA TYR A 753 21.03 13.49 -8.19
C TYR A 753 21.16 12.11 -8.83
N ASP A 754 22.31 11.46 -8.66
CA ASP A 754 22.54 10.10 -9.15
C ASP A 754 21.53 9.10 -8.54
N GLU A 755 21.31 9.20 -7.23
CA GLU A 755 20.33 8.36 -6.54
C GLU A 755 18.89 8.66 -6.99
N ALA A 756 18.55 9.93 -7.23
CA ALA A 756 17.23 10.31 -7.72
C ALA A 756 16.97 9.78 -9.14
N ILE A 757 17.96 9.86 -10.04
CA ILE A 757 17.86 9.27 -11.38
C ILE A 757 17.68 7.76 -11.25
N LYS A 758 18.59 7.09 -10.54
CA LYS A 758 18.55 5.63 -10.38
C LYS A 758 17.20 5.16 -9.82
N GLU A 759 16.68 5.80 -8.78
CA GLU A 759 15.39 5.44 -8.19
C GLU A 759 14.23 5.67 -9.16
N THR A 760 14.23 6.76 -9.93
CA THR A 760 13.18 7.01 -10.93
C THR A 760 13.24 5.99 -12.07
N LEU A 761 14.41 5.71 -12.61
CA LEU A 761 14.53 4.74 -13.70
C LEU A 761 14.13 3.32 -13.26
N GLN A 762 14.45 2.93 -12.01
CA GLN A 762 14.08 1.62 -11.47
C GLN A 762 12.61 1.50 -11.07
N SER A 763 12.00 2.57 -10.55
CA SER A 763 10.64 2.51 -9.99
C SER A 763 9.56 2.89 -11.00
N ASP A 764 9.89 3.81 -11.92
CA ASP A 764 8.91 4.44 -12.80
C ASP A 764 9.08 4.02 -14.27
N MET A 765 10.12 3.26 -14.61
CA MET A 765 10.45 2.83 -15.97
C MET A 765 10.95 1.38 -16.00
N ASP A 766 10.99 0.79 -17.20
CA ASP A 766 11.57 -0.53 -17.46
C ASP A 766 12.40 -0.45 -18.74
N ILE A 767 13.63 0.04 -18.60
CA ILE A 767 14.53 0.28 -19.73
C ILE A 767 15.01 -1.05 -20.32
N GLU A 768 15.28 -2.04 -19.48
CA GLU A 768 15.81 -3.35 -19.90
C GLU A 768 14.86 -4.03 -20.89
N HIS A 769 13.59 -4.23 -20.50
CA HIS A 769 12.61 -4.83 -21.42
C HIS A 769 12.24 -3.88 -22.56
N THR A 770 12.32 -2.56 -22.39
CA THR A 770 12.10 -1.63 -23.52
C THR A 770 13.17 -1.81 -24.60
N VAL A 771 14.45 -1.90 -24.21
CA VAL A 771 15.56 -2.15 -25.13
C VAL A 771 15.41 -3.53 -25.78
N GLU A 772 14.98 -4.55 -25.04
CA GLU A 772 14.65 -5.86 -25.61
C GLU A 772 13.56 -5.74 -26.70
N VAL A 773 12.43 -5.09 -26.40
CA VAL A 773 11.35 -4.87 -27.36
C VAL A 773 11.83 -4.12 -28.60
N LEU A 774 12.60 -3.06 -28.44
CA LEU A 774 13.17 -2.28 -29.55
C LEU A 774 14.12 -3.13 -30.42
N ASN A 775 14.93 -4.00 -29.82
CA ASN A 775 15.77 -4.94 -30.55
C ASN A 775 14.94 -5.99 -31.32
N LYS A 776 13.82 -6.45 -30.75
CA LYS A 776 12.87 -7.35 -31.43
C LYS A 776 12.16 -6.68 -32.59
N ILE A 777 11.86 -5.38 -32.50
CA ILE A 777 11.36 -4.57 -33.62
C ILE A 777 12.43 -4.50 -34.72
N ARG A 778 13.68 -4.17 -34.36
CA ARG A 778 14.80 -4.06 -35.33
C ARG A 778 15.07 -5.36 -36.08
N SER A 779 14.98 -6.50 -35.39
CA SER A 779 15.20 -7.83 -35.99
C SER A 779 13.99 -8.35 -36.78
N GLY A 780 12.84 -7.68 -36.70
CA GLY A 780 11.59 -8.12 -37.34
C GLY A 780 10.84 -9.21 -36.59
N GLU A 781 11.24 -9.56 -35.36
CA GLU A 781 10.47 -10.47 -34.51
C GLU A 781 9.14 -9.85 -34.05
N ILE A 782 9.14 -8.53 -33.80
CA ILE A 782 7.94 -7.75 -33.52
C ILE A 782 7.62 -6.86 -34.74
N GLU A 783 6.46 -7.11 -35.34
CA GLU A 783 5.95 -6.33 -36.47
C GLU A 783 5.28 -5.03 -35.97
N VAL A 784 5.45 -3.92 -36.71
CA VAL A 784 4.80 -2.62 -36.41
C VAL A 784 3.91 -2.21 -37.58
N VAL A 785 2.58 -2.21 -37.35
CA VAL A 785 1.56 -2.08 -38.41
C VAL A 785 0.64 -0.88 -38.16
N CYS A 786 0.53 0.03 -39.14
CA CYS A 786 -0.48 1.09 -39.13
C CYS A 786 -1.81 0.56 -39.72
N LEU A 787 -2.90 0.72 -38.97
CA LEU A 787 -4.24 0.33 -39.36
C LEU A 787 -4.94 1.49 -40.07
N LYS A 788 -5.58 1.19 -41.20
CA LYS A 788 -6.46 2.14 -41.90
C LYS A 788 -7.88 1.95 -41.40
N THR A 789 -8.20 2.59 -40.29
CA THR A 789 -9.55 2.69 -39.77
C THR A 789 -10.23 3.90 -40.40
N MET A 790 -11.45 3.74 -40.93
CA MET A 790 -12.21 4.86 -41.53
C MET A 790 -12.77 5.79 -40.43
N SER A 791 -11.89 6.30 -39.57
CA SER A 791 -12.19 7.11 -38.37
C SER A 791 -12.97 6.41 -37.25
N GLU A 792 -13.14 5.08 -37.32
CA GLU A 792 -13.70 4.27 -36.23
C GLU A 792 -12.59 3.54 -35.46
N ALA A 793 -12.62 3.57 -34.12
CA ALA A 793 -11.68 2.78 -33.32
C ALA A 793 -11.89 1.27 -33.54
N THR A 794 -10.80 0.50 -33.59
CA THR A 794 -10.91 -0.96 -33.64
C THR A 794 -11.57 -1.52 -32.37
N PRO A 795 -12.19 -2.73 -32.42
CA PRO A 795 -12.84 -3.31 -31.24
C PRO A 795 -11.95 -3.35 -30.00
N ILE A 796 -10.67 -3.71 -30.13
CA ILE A 796 -9.72 -3.71 -29.01
C ILE A 796 -9.39 -2.28 -28.56
N ALA A 797 -9.17 -1.34 -29.48
CA ALA A 797 -8.87 0.04 -29.11
C ALA A 797 -10.03 0.74 -28.39
N ARG A 798 -11.27 0.43 -28.80
CA ARG A 798 -12.48 0.94 -28.16
C ARG A 798 -12.54 0.60 -26.67
N VAL A 799 -12.11 -0.60 -26.25
CA VAL A 799 -12.04 -0.96 -24.82
C VAL A 799 -11.17 0.03 -24.04
N GLY A 800 -10.02 0.39 -24.58
CA GLY A 800 -9.10 1.35 -23.97
C GLY A 800 -9.61 2.79 -23.97
N ILE A 801 -10.17 3.23 -25.10
CA ILE A 801 -10.76 4.57 -25.24
C ILE A 801 -11.95 4.74 -24.29
N GLU A 802 -12.85 3.75 -24.24
CA GLU A 802 -13.95 3.74 -23.29
C GLU A 802 -13.44 3.76 -21.85
N ARG A 803 -12.35 3.04 -21.53
CA ARG A 803 -11.76 3.07 -20.18
C ARG A 803 -11.19 4.43 -19.81
N ILE A 804 -10.55 5.13 -20.74
CA ILE A 804 -10.07 6.50 -20.55
C ILE A 804 -11.26 7.45 -20.33
N SER A 805 -12.34 7.26 -21.09
CA SER A 805 -13.61 8.00 -20.96
C SER A 805 -14.51 7.55 -19.79
N ARG A 806 -14.24 6.40 -19.15
CA ARG A 806 -15.00 5.81 -18.02
C ARG A 806 -14.24 5.82 -16.70
N LYS A 807 -12.94 6.17 -16.67
CA LYS A 807 -12.25 6.58 -15.41
C LYS A 807 -13.00 7.70 -14.69
N THR A 808 -13.87 8.37 -15.43
CA THR A 808 -14.96 9.26 -15.05
C THR A 808 -16.27 8.52 -14.78
N ASP A 809 -16.33 7.67 -13.74
CA ASP A 809 -17.57 7.49 -12.96
C ASP A 809 -17.86 8.83 -12.25
N LEU A 810 -18.10 9.87 -13.04
CA LEU A 810 -18.42 11.20 -12.57
C LEU A 810 -19.80 11.09 -11.95
N ILE A 811 -19.85 11.25 -10.64
CA ILE A 811 -21.10 11.53 -9.95
C ILE A 811 -21.42 12.99 -10.27
N PRO A 812 -22.52 13.29 -10.99
CA PRO A 812 -22.98 14.67 -11.17
C PRO A 812 -23.04 15.38 -9.80
N PRO A 813 -22.61 16.65 -9.67
CA PRO A 813 -22.50 17.35 -8.38
C PRO A 813 -23.77 17.31 -7.54
N GLU A 814 -24.94 17.43 -8.20
CA GLU A 814 -26.25 17.33 -7.57
C GLU A 814 -26.51 15.95 -6.94
N LYS A 815 -26.03 14.89 -7.59
CA LYS A 815 -26.13 13.50 -7.11
C LYS A 815 -25.10 13.22 -6.02
N MET A 816 -23.93 13.86 -6.04
CA MET A 816 -22.91 13.72 -5.00
C MET A 816 -23.36 14.36 -3.69
N LYS A 817 -24.02 15.51 -3.74
CA LYS A 817 -24.61 16.16 -2.56
C LYS A 817 -25.58 15.20 -1.84
N ARG A 818 -26.47 14.55 -2.60
CA ARG A 818 -27.42 13.57 -2.05
C ARG A 818 -26.75 12.34 -1.45
N ILE A 819 -25.72 11.80 -2.11
CA ILE A 819 -24.93 10.67 -1.58
C ILE A 819 -24.18 11.05 -0.30
N LEU A 820 -23.62 12.26 -0.22
CA LEU A 820 -22.96 12.77 0.98
C LEU A 820 -23.94 12.91 2.14
N ILE A 821 -25.16 13.39 1.88
CA ILE A 821 -26.22 13.48 2.89
C ILE A 821 -26.63 12.08 3.39
N GLU A 822 -26.89 11.13 2.49
CA GLU A 822 -27.25 9.76 2.87
C GLU A 822 -26.11 9.05 3.60
N SER A 823 -24.86 9.26 3.18
CA SER A 823 -23.68 8.72 3.86
C SER A 823 -23.49 9.32 5.25
N ALA A 824 -23.68 10.64 5.40
CA ALA A 824 -23.60 11.32 6.69
C ALA A 824 -24.70 10.85 7.63
N ARG A 825 -25.93 10.70 7.12
CA ARG A 825 -27.06 10.09 7.83
C ARG A 825 -26.73 8.69 8.31
N ALA A 826 -26.30 7.81 7.41
CA ALA A 826 -25.94 6.42 7.73
C ALA A 826 -24.87 6.34 8.82
N ARG A 827 -23.85 7.19 8.74
CA ARG A 827 -22.78 7.31 9.74
C ARG A 827 -23.33 7.78 11.09
N ILE A 828 -24.06 8.91 11.12
CA ILE A 828 -24.60 9.52 12.35
C ILE A 828 -25.51 8.53 13.07
N LEU A 829 -26.41 7.85 12.36
CA LEU A 829 -27.33 6.87 12.93
C LEU A 829 -26.61 5.67 13.57
N ASN A 830 -25.46 5.28 13.04
CA ASN A 830 -24.67 4.16 13.55
C ASN A 830 -23.62 4.55 14.60
N GLU A 831 -23.42 5.85 14.83
CA GLU A 831 -22.48 6.37 15.83
C GLU A 831 -22.93 5.96 17.24
N VAL A 832 -21.95 5.61 18.08
CA VAL A 832 -22.15 5.30 19.50
C VAL A 832 -21.53 6.41 20.33
N ARG A 833 -22.28 6.93 21.30
CA ARG A 833 -21.83 7.97 22.23
C ARG A 833 -22.15 7.56 23.66
N THR A 834 -21.41 8.14 24.61
CA THR A 834 -21.67 7.96 26.04
C THR A 834 -22.67 9.02 26.49
N PHE A 835 -23.80 8.56 27.02
CA PHE A 835 -24.83 9.40 27.62
C PHE A 835 -24.65 9.43 29.12
N VAL A 836 -24.73 10.62 29.74
CA VAL A 836 -24.56 10.81 31.18
C VAL A 836 -25.63 11.75 31.73
N CYS A 837 -26.22 11.43 32.88
CA CYS A 837 -27.13 12.35 33.54
C CYS A 837 -26.36 13.44 34.30
N THR A 838 -26.57 14.71 33.97
CA THR A 838 -25.88 15.84 34.64
C THR A 838 -26.57 16.30 35.93
N ASN A 839 -27.78 15.81 36.21
CA ASN A 839 -28.47 16.05 37.47
C ASN A 839 -27.99 15.12 38.60
N CYS A 840 -28.04 13.80 38.39
CA CYS A 840 -27.66 12.81 39.42
C CYS A 840 -26.26 12.22 39.23
N TRP A 841 -25.67 12.30 38.04
CA TRP A 841 -24.37 11.68 37.69
C TRP A 841 -24.28 10.15 37.88
N GLU A 842 -25.40 9.48 38.13
CA GLU A 842 -25.47 8.02 38.35
C GLU A 842 -25.82 7.21 37.11
N PHE A 843 -26.44 7.83 36.10
CA PHE A 843 -26.73 7.18 34.82
C PHE A 843 -25.60 7.46 33.84
N ILE A 844 -24.98 6.38 33.36
CA ILE A 844 -23.97 6.39 32.30
C ILE A 844 -24.23 5.19 31.42
N GLU A 845 -24.41 5.39 30.13
CA GLU A 845 -24.63 4.29 29.18
C GLU A 845 -24.12 4.68 27.79
N MET A 846 -23.52 3.73 27.07
CA MET A 846 -23.18 3.92 25.66
C MET A 846 -24.37 3.50 24.80
N LEU A 847 -24.93 4.45 24.06
CA LEU A 847 -26.09 4.21 23.20
C LEU A 847 -25.75 4.55 21.75
N ARG A 848 -26.29 3.74 20.83
CA ARG A 848 -26.25 4.03 19.41
C ARG A 848 -27.37 5.01 19.04
N MET A 849 -27.05 5.98 18.20
CA MET A 849 -27.96 7.07 17.85
C MET A 849 -29.33 6.59 17.31
N ARG A 850 -29.35 5.59 16.41
CA ARG A 850 -30.61 5.06 15.85
C ARG A 850 -31.53 4.41 16.88
N ASP A 851 -30.99 3.94 18.00
CA ASP A 851 -31.72 3.20 19.03
C ASP A 851 -32.24 4.16 20.13
N LEU A 852 -32.03 5.48 19.99
CA LEU A 852 -32.46 6.47 20.97
C LEU A 852 -33.98 6.64 21.02
N PRO A 853 -34.57 6.68 22.24
CA PRO A 853 -35.98 7.00 22.41
C PRO A 853 -36.27 8.45 21.99
N SER A 854 -37.54 8.74 21.68
CA SER A 854 -37.97 10.09 21.27
C SER A 854 -37.76 11.14 22.37
N LYS A 855 -37.82 10.73 23.64
CA LYS A 855 -37.49 11.55 24.81
C LYS A 855 -36.45 10.83 25.65
N LEU A 856 -35.29 11.45 25.87
CA LEU A 856 -34.27 10.94 26.76
C LEU A 856 -34.60 11.35 28.21
N LYS A 857 -34.69 10.36 29.11
CA LYS A 857 -34.85 10.58 30.54
C LYS A 857 -33.91 9.65 31.31
N CYS A 858 -33.36 10.15 32.40
CA CYS A 858 -32.51 9.40 33.29
C CYS A 858 -33.34 8.29 33.96
N PRO A 859 -32.99 7.00 33.83
CA PRO A 859 -33.71 5.91 34.50
C PRO A 859 -33.52 5.91 36.02
N LYS A 860 -32.51 6.62 36.54
CA LYS A 860 -32.24 6.75 37.98
C LYS A 860 -33.07 7.84 38.66
N CYS A 861 -33.00 9.08 38.18
CA CYS A 861 -33.65 10.24 38.81
C CYS A 861 -34.81 10.85 38.00
N GLY A 862 -35.11 10.35 36.80
CA GLY A 862 -36.20 10.85 35.95
C GLY A 862 -35.94 12.18 35.22
N SER A 863 -34.80 12.83 35.48
CA SER A 863 -34.38 14.09 34.82
C SER A 863 -34.13 13.90 33.32
N ASP A 864 -34.44 14.91 32.53
CA ASP A 864 -34.15 15.02 31.10
C ASP A 864 -32.78 15.68 30.81
N GLU A 865 -32.01 16.04 31.85
CA GLU A 865 -30.65 16.55 31.74
C GLU A 865 -29.66 15.42 31.43
N ILE A 866 -29.66 14.98 30.18
CA ILE A 866 -28.79 13.93 29.67
C ILE A 866 -27.77 14.55 28.71
N GLY A 867 -26.50 14.59 29.11
CA GLY A 867 -25.39 15.00 28.25
C GLY A 867 -24.91 13.87 27.34
N VAL A 868 -24.31 14.23 26.20
CA VAL A 868 -23.73 13.29 25.23
C VAL A 868 -22.26 13.61 24.99
N LEU A 869 -21.41 12.59 25.08
CA LEU A 869 -19.95 12.72 25.09
C LEU A 869 -19.29 11.70 24.15
N GLU A 870 -18.10 12.05 23.63
CA GLU A 870 -17.30 11.20 22.74
C GLU A 870 -16.41 10.21 23.52
N GLU A 871 -16.19 10.50 24.79
CA GLU A 871 -15.35 9.79 25.72
C GLU A 871 -15.96 8.44 26.10
N THR A 872 -15.13 7.45 26.36
CA THR A 872 -15.57 6.11 26.76
C THR A 872 -16.21 6.12 28.15
N GLU A 873 -17.13 5.19 28.39
CA GLU A 873 -17.79 4.98 29.69
C GLU A 873 -16.81 4.94 30.88
N GLU A 874 -15.63 4.32 30.73
CA GLU A 874 -14.63 4.23 31.81
C GLU A 874 -14.09 5.61 32.25
N VAL A 875 -13.92 6.54 31.30
CA VAL A 875 -13.45 7.91 31.57
C VAL A 875 -14.54 8.69 32.30
N ILE A 876 -15.79 8.58 31.84
CA ILE A 876 -16.93 9.28 32.44
C ILE A 876 -17.25 8.72 33.83
N ARG A 877 -17.12 7.41 34.03
CA ARG A 877 -17.34 6.79 35.35
C ARG A 877 -16.35 7.31 36.39
N LYS A 878 -15.06 7.44 36.04
CA LYS A 878 -14.04 8.05 36.91
C LYS A 878 -14.35 9.52 37.25
N LEU A 879 -14.92 10.27 36.29
CA LEU A 879 -15.38 11.64 36.52
C LEU A 879 -16.55 11.67 37.52
N CYS A 880 -17.57 10.83 37.32
CA CYS A 880 -18.76 10.77 38.18
C CYS A 880 -18.41 10.33 39.63
N GLU A 881 -17.50 9.39 39.80
CA GLU A 881 -17.04 8.91 41.12
C GLU A 881 -16.43 10.02 41.99
N LYS A 882 -15.80 11.02 41.35
CA LYS A 882 -15.20 12.17 42.04
C LYS A 882 -16.23 13.18 42.55
N LYS A 883 -17.49 13.11 42.10
CA LYS A 883 -18.59 14.01 42.52
C LYS A 883 -18.18 15.50 42.55
N GLY A 884 -17.46 15.95 41.53
CA GLY A 884 -17.00 17.35 41.40
C GLY A 884 -15.81 17.76 42.29
N LYS A 885 -15.19 16.85 43.04
CA LYS A 885 -14.03 17.15 43.91
C LYS A 885 -12.71 16.75 43.25
N ASN A 886 -11.69 17.60 43.34
CA ASN A 886 -10.33 17.34 42.82
C ASN A 886 -10.28 16.95 41.33
N LEU A 887 -11.05 17.65 40.49
CA LEU A 887 -11.04 17.45 39.04
C LEU A 887 -9.79 18.07 38.40
N SER A 888 -9.14 17.33 37.51
CA SER A 888 -8.11 17.85 36.60
C SER A 888 -8.72 18.83 35.58
N GLU A 889 -7.90 19.67 34.94
CA GLU A 889 -8.39 20.61 33.91
C GLU A 889 -9.19 19.91 32.81
N ARG A 890 -8.69 18.79 32.30
CA ARG A 890 -9.38 17.98 31.30
C ARG A 890 -10.72 17.40 31.79
N GLU A 891 -10.80 17.01 33.06
CA GLU A 891 -12.05 16.50 33.65
C GLU A 891 -13.10 17.61 33.83
N LYS A 892 -12.66 18.84 34.12
CA LYS A 892 -13.55 20.01 34.16
C LYS A 892 -14.12 20.33 32.78
N GLU A 893 -13.30 20.31 31.74
CA GLU A 893 -13.75 20.51 30.35
C GLU A 893 -14.80 19.47 29.93
N ILE A 894 -14.58 18.19 30.28
CA ILE A 894 -15.55 17.11 29.99
C ILE A 894 -16.86 17.33 30.76
N GLN A 895 -16.77 17.72 32.03
CA GLN A 895 -17.95 18.02 32.85
C GLN A 895 -18.76 19.19 32.28
N GLU A 896 -18.09 20.26 31.87
CA GLU A 896 -18.71 21.46 31.30
C GLU A 896 -19.41 21.11 29.98
N LYS A 897 -18.73 20.38 29.09
CA LYS A 897 -19.31 19.88 27.84
C LYS A 897 -20.52 18.96 28.07
N ALA A 898 -20.49 18.13 29.12
CA ALA A 898 -21.62 17.27 29.47
C ALA A 898 -22.86 18.12 29.80
N ILE A 899 -22.68 19.20 30.55
CA ILE A 899 -23.75 20.13 30.94
C ILE A 899 -24.28 20.90 29.72
N GLU A 900 -23.40 21.44 28.88
CA GLU A 900 -23.79 22.15 27.65
C GLU A 900 -24.60 21.26 26.70
N THR A 901 -24.15 20.02 26.50
CA THR A 901 -24.88 19.07 25.65
C THR A 901 -26.21 18.62 26.27
N ALA A 902 -26.29 18.51 27.60
CA ALA A 902 -27.52 18.19 28.30
C ALA A 902 -28.61 19.27 28.11
N GLN A 903 -28.21 20.55 28.09
CA GLN A 903 -29.14 21.65 27.81
C GLN A 903 -29.74 21.56 26.41
N LEU A 904 -28.93 21.24 25.40
CA LEU A 904 -29.40 21.04 24.03
C LEU A 904 -30.32 19.82 23.91
N ILE A 905 -30.00 18.72 24.60
CA ILE A 905 -30.81 17.50 24.59
C ILE A 905 -32.14 17.69 25.33
N SER A 906 -32.16 18.39 26.46
CA SER A 906 -33.43 18.71 27.16
C SER A 906 -34.35 19.54 26.25
N LYS A 907 -33.79 20.48 25.48
CA LYS A 907 -34.54 21.37 24.58
C LYS A 907 -35.00 20.70 23.26
N TYR A 908 -34.13 19.95 22.58
CA TYR A 908 -34.37 19.42 21.23
C TYR A 908 -34.43 17.89 21.16
N GLY A 909 -34.32 17.19 22.30
CA GLY A 909 -34.43 15.75 22.42
C GLY A 909 -33.39 14.99 21.59
N ARG A 910 -33.82 13.88 20.99
CA ARG A 910 -32.94 13.03 20.16
C ARG A 910 -32.34 13.76 18.96
N THR A 911 -32.97 14.82 18.46
CA THR A 911 -32.42 15.59 17.33
C THR A 911 -31.11 16.26 17.72
N ALA A 912 -31.00 16.81 18.94
CA ALA A 912 -29.73 17.36 19.43
C ALA A 912 -28.64 16.30 19.52
N ALA A 913 -28.96 15.10 20.01
CA ALA A 913 -28.00 14.00 20.06
C ALA A 913 -27.47 13.64 18.65
N MET A 914 -28.33 13.66 17.63
CA MET A 914 -27.95 13.40 16.23
C MET A 914 -27.02 14.47 15.67
N VAL A 915 -27.30 15.75 15.96
CA VAL A 915 -26.43 16.86 15.53
C VAL A 915 -25.08 16.80 16.24
N LEU A 916 -25.07 16.55 17.55
CA LEU A 916 -23.86 16.42 18.37
C LEU A 916 -23.03 15.15 18.04
N ALA A 917 -23.62 14.18 17.35
CA ALA A 917 -22.91 13.02 16.81
C ALA A 917 -22.08 13.36 15.56
N GLY A 918 -22.34 14.50 14.92
CA GLY A 918 -21.56 14.97 13.78
C GLY A 918 -20.10 15.22 14.15
N HIS A 919 -19.21 15.05 13.19
CA HIS A 919 -17.77 15.16 13.41
C HIS A 919 -17.37 16.58 13.84
N ARG A 920 -16.81 16.66 15.05
CA ARG A 920 -16.21 17.89 15.60
C ARG A 920 -17.20 19.05 15.75
N ILE A 921 -18.49 18.74 15.83
CA ILE A 921 -19.51 19.73 16.13
C ILE A 921 -19.40 20.06 17.62
N ARG A 922 -19.17 21.34 17.94
CA ARG A 922 -19.23 21.84 19.32
C ARG A 922 -20.69 22.08 19.73
N PRO A 923 -21.00 22.15 21.03
CA PRO A 923 -22.35 22.52 21.48
C PRO A 923 -22.88 23.82 20.84
N SER A 924 -22.02 24.82 20.68
CA SER A 924 -22.37 26.07 19.98
C SER A 924 -22.67 25.89 18.48
N ASP A 925 -22.00 24.96 17.81
CA ASP A 925 -22.29 24.64 16.40
C ASP A 925 -23.61 23.89 16.27
N ALA A 926 -23.88 22.97 17.22
CA ALA A 926 -25.11 22.22 17.26
C ALA A 926 -26.32 23.12 17.52
N GLU A 927 -26.17 24.13 18.39
CA GLU A 927 -27.23 25.11 18.64
C GLU A 927 -27.63 25.87 17.37
N ILE A 928 -26.66 26.29 16.55
CA ILE A 928 -26.93 26.98 15.27
C ILE A 928 -27.73 26.09 14.33
N VAL A 929 -27.33 24.82 14.18
CA VAL A 929 -28.04 23.86 13.33
C VAL A 929 -29.47 23.61 13.84
N LEU A 930 -29.64 23.44 15.14
CA LEU A 930 -30.93 23.14 15.78
C LEU A 930 -31.90 24.33 15.79
N LEU A 931 -31.38 25.56 15.71
CA LEU A 931 -32.20 26.77 15.51
C LEU A 931 -32.80 26.83 14.11
N GLU A 932 -32.08 26.29 13.11
CA GLU A 932 -32.51 26.28 11.71
C GLU A 932 -33.44 25.09 11.40
N GLU A 933 -33.12 23.89 11.88
CA GLU A 933 -33.95 22.70 11.73
C GLU A 933 -33.89 21.85 13.00
N HIS A 934 -35.06 21.55 13.57
CA HIS A 934 -35.19 20.80 14.83
C HIS A 934 -35.92 19.45 14.64
N LYS A 935 -36.36 19.14 13.42
CA LYS A 935 -36.92 17.84 13.04
C LYS A 935 -35.89 17.01 12.29
N LEU A 936 -36.00 15.69 12.40
CA LEU A 936 -35.16 14.76 11.65
C LEU A 936 -35.60 14.70 10.18
N THR A 937 -35.11 15.64 9.38
CA THR A 937 -35.39 15.78 7.93
C THR A 937 -34.09 15.60 7.12
N ASP A 938 -34.20 15.40 5.80
CA ASP A 938 -33.04 15.43 4.88
C ASP A 938 -32.24 16.73 5.03
N ASN A 939 -32.95 17.85 5.23
CA ASN A 939 -32.37 19.17 5.44
C ASN A 939 -31.53 19.26 6.73
N LEU A 940 -31.95 18.60 7.82
CA LEU A 940 -31.14 18.53 9.04
C LEU A 940 -29.77 17.90 8.77
N PHE A 941 -29.74 16.77 8.05
CA PHE A 941 -28.48 16.09 7.75
C PHE A 941 -27.60 16.91 6.81
N GLU A 942 -28.20 17.68 5.91
CA GLU A 942 -27.49 18.67 5.10
C GLU A 942 -26.81 19.74 5.97
N LEU A 943 -27.55 20.34 6.90
CA LEU A 943 -27.02 21.34 7.85
C LEU A 943 -25.94 20.77 8.76
N ILE A 944 -26.05 19.51 9.19
CA ILE A 944 -24.99 18.83 9.94
C ILE A 944 -23.72 18.70 9.09
N VAL A 945 -23.82 18.28 7.83
CA VAL A 945 -22.67 18.17 6.91
C VAL A 945 -22.02 19.53 6.68
N GLU A 946 -22.81 20.60 6.56
CA GLU A 946 -22.29 21.96 6.45
C GLU A 946 -21.58 22.42 7.73
N ALA A 947 -22.14 22.12 8.90
CA ALA A 947 -21.53 22.41 10.19
C ALA A 947 -20.19 21.67 10.37
N GLU A 948 -20.12 20.39 9.96
CA GLU A 948 -18.86 19.62 9.93
C GLU A 948 -17.82 20.27 9.02
N ARG A 949 -18.24 20.76 7.84
CA ARG A 949 -17.36 21.47 6.90
C ARG A 949 -16.80 22.75 7.52
N LYS A 950 -17.64 23.54 8.20
CA LYS A 950 -17.24 24.75 8.92
C LYS A 950 -16.33 24.43 10.11
N ALA A 951 -16.60 23.35 10.83
CA ALA A 951 -15.74 22.85 11.93
C ALA A 951 -14.37 22.38 11.42
N LEU A 952 -14.30 21.80 10.22
CA LEU A 952 -13.04 21.39 9.59
C LEU A 952 -12.15 22.59 9.26
N LYS A 953 -12.73 23.72 8.80
CA LYS A 953 -11.99 24.95 8.50
C LYS A 953 -11.16 25.41 9.70
N ARG A 954 -11.74 25.42 10.91
CA ARG A 954 -11.08 25.85 12.17
C ARG A 954 -9.77 25.12 12.54
N ARG A 955 -9.42 24.01 11.88
CA ARG A 955 -8.17 23.27 12.11
C ARG A 955 -6.99 23.79 11.26
N PHE A 956 -7.28 24.46 10.16
CA PHE A 956 -6.30 24.91 9.18
C PHE A 956 -5.98 26.41 9.30
N TRP A 957 -6.63 27.10 10.24
CA TRP A 957 -6.41 28.50 10.59
C TRP A 957 -5.75 28.63 11.96
#